data_AF-U1YEE0-F1
#
_entry.id   AF-U1YEE0-F1
#
_cell.length_a   1.000
_cell.length_b   1.000
_cell.length_c   1.000
_cell.angle_alpha   90.00
_cell.angle_beta   90.00
_cell.angle_gamma   90.00
#
_symmetry.space_group_name_H-M   'P 1'
#
loop_
_entity.id
_entity.type
_entity.pdbx_description
1 polymer ?
#
loop_
_entity_poly.entity_id
_entity_poly.type
_entity_poly.pdbx_seq_one_letter_code
_entity_poly.pdbx_strand_id
1 'polypeptide(L)'
;MAATPVSFSYKETRAVSNQLQQPVTAMKGIGAERALDLASLDIHTVQDLLEHFPYRYEDYRVRDLSEVEDGEKITIIGTVYGEPVVRFYGKKKSRLTVKIVVDRVVVTAIWFNRQFLKQQLRAGREIMLSGKFERARLQMTVSEHHFLDSNKKTPQEGSIQPVYSTNANVQVKQMRRWVADALKDYGDKVEEILPSYLVQKYKLAPRAEAIRNIHFPDSVAGGKQGRRRLAFEELFLFQLKLHAYHAVNRRASDGMTQNILLSQVQEFIRGLPFPLTGAQERVVKEILGDMQAEYRMNRLLQGDVGSGKTVVAAIALYATITAGYQGALMVPTEILAEQHYTTLQDLLTPYGIELALLSGSATIRQRRDILAGLQSGLIHIVVGTHALIQEDVYFRNLGLVITDEQHRFGVEQRRILREKGMHPDVLFMTATPIPRTLAITAFGDMDVSTIDELPAGRKPVETYWVKHDMLDRILAFISKELDKGRQAYVISPLIEESEKLDLQNAMDVHAQLSHYFAGRYNVGLMHGRLPSKEKDEVMQRFSGGEVQILVSTTVVEVGVNVPNASVMVIYDAERFGLAQLHQLRGRVGRGAEQSYCILIADPKSEVGKERMRIMTETNDGFEVARRDLELRGPGDFFGTKQSGLPEFKIADVVQDYRMLEVARQEAADLISQPSFWVGPEYAPLRHYLKRDEYFLEKIKD
;
A
#
# COMPACT_ATOMS: atom_id res chain seq x y z
N MET A 1 14.39 67.64 -34.10
CA MET A 1 14.49 67.48 -32.63
C MET A 1 13.88 66.15 -32.28
N ALA A 2 14.74 65.15 -32.08
CA ALA A 2 14.38 63.83 -31.61
C ALA A 2 14.38 63.83 -30.08
N ALA A 3 13.40 63.15 -29.47
CA ALA A 3 13.44 62.78 -28.06
C ALA A 3 13.13 61.28 -27.95
N THR A 4 14.08 60.59 -27.34
CA THR A 4 14.32 59.16 -27.22
C THR A 4 13.31 58.47 -26.30
N PRO A 5 12.91 57.21 -26.55
CA PRO A 5 12.18 56.41 -25.58
C PRO A 5 13.16 55.82 -24.54
N VAL A 6 12.85 56.01 -23.26
CA VAL A 6 13.59 55.45 -22.13
C VAL A 6 13.30 53.95 -22.05
N SER A 7 14.34 53.15 -22.29
CA SER A 7 14.36 51.70 -22.06
C SER A 7 14.41 51.40 -20.56
N PHE A 8 13.33 50.87 -20.00
CA PHE A 8 13.40 50.21 -18.70
C PHE A 8 13.94 48.79 -18.89
N SER A 9 15.22 48.65 -18.58
CA SER A 9 15.91 47.38 -18.36
C SER A 9 15.09 46.50 -17.42
N TYR A 10 14.68 45.32 -17.90
CA TYR A 10 14.38 44.18 -17.05
C TYR A 10 15.66 43.84 -16.29
N LYS A 11 15.79 44.39 -15.07
CA LYS A 11 16.76 43.90 -14.10
C LYS A 11 16.26 42.54 -13.64
N GLU A 12 16.96 41.51 -14.11
CA GLU A 12 17.08 40.17 -13.53
C GLU A 12 16.59 40.14 -12.08
N THR A 13 15.37 39.65 -11.88
CA THR A 13 14.91 39.19 -10.57
C THR A 13 15.84 38.05 -10.19
N ARG A 14 16.75 38.32 -9.25
CA ARG A 14 17.76 37.40 -8.73
C ARG A 14 17.21 35.98 -8.61
N ALA A 15 17.63 35.11 -9.53
CA ALA A 15 17.69 33.69 -9.25
C ALA A 15 18.61 33.54 -8.05
N VAL A 16 18.05 33.20 -6.89
CA VAL A 16 18.84 32.74 -5.74
C VAL A 16 19.64 31.57 -6.29
N SER A 17 20.94 31.78 -6.47
CA SER A 17 21.85 30.81 -7.07
C SER A 17 21.92 29.67 -6.07
N ASN A 18 21.09 28.64 -6.27
CA ASN A 18 21.04 27.50 -5.39
C ASN A 18 22.39 26.79 -5.50
N GLN A 19 23.33 27.13 -4.59
CA GLN A 19 24.73 26.72 -4.69
C GLN A 19 24.91 25.19 -4.66
N LEU A 20 23.88 24.47 -4.20
CA LEU A 20 23.81 23.02 -4.18
C LEU A 20 23.43 22.41 -5.54
N GLN A 21 22.81 23.19 -6.43
CA GLN A 21 22.47 22.78 -7.81
C GLN A 21 23.66 22.89 -8.77
N GLN A 22 24.84 23.26 -8.28
CA GLN A 22 26.06 23.24 -9.07
C GLN A 22 26.44 21.80 -9.47
N PRO A 23 27.00 21.58 -10.67
CA PRO A 23 27.50 20.27 -11.06
C PRO A 23 28.56 19.75 -10.08
N VAL A 24 28.64 18.44 -9.90
CA VAL A 24 29.66 17.80 -9.02
C VAL A 24 31.10 18.14 -9.42
N THR A 25 31.35 18.55 -10.66
CA THR A 25 32.66 19.03 -11.14
C THR A 25 33.13 20.32 -10.48
N ALA A 26 32.23 21.08 -9.84
CA ALA A 26 32.58 22.25 -9.03
C ALA A 26 33.36 21.87 -7.76
N MET A 27 33.25 20.62 -7.30
CA MET A 27 33.94 20.14 -6.11
C MET A 27 35.41 19.82 -6.39
N LYS A 28 36.27 20.15 -5.43
CA LYS A 28 37.70 19.84 -5.51
C LYS A 28 37.92 18.33 -5.51
N GLY A 29 38.50 17.81 -6.59
CA GLY A 29 38.86 16.39 -6.73
C GLY A 29 37.87 15.55 -7.54
N ILE A 30 36.81 16.14 -8.09
CA ILE A 30 35.90 15.50 -9.06
C ILE A 30 36.18 16.10 -10.44
N GLY A 31 37.02 15.43 -11.22
CA GLY A 31 37.26 15.79 -12.63
C GLY A 31 36.19 15.21 -13.56
N ALA A 32 36.30 15.51 -14.86
CA ALA A 32 35.32 15.08 -15.87
C ALA A 32 35.07 13.56 -15.89
N GLU A 33 36.13 12.75 -15.75
CA GLU A 33 36.04 11.28 -15.71
C GLU A 33 35.23 10.78 -14.50
N ARG A 34 35.53 11.31 -13.30
CA ARG A 34 34.80 10.96 -12.06
C ARG A 34 33.36 11.46 -12.06
N ALA A 35 33.09 12.57 -12.74
CA ALA A 35 31.74 13.06 -12.91
C ALA A 35 30.90 12.13 -13.80
N LEU A 36 31.49 11.48 -14.81
CA LEU A 36 30.82 10.44 -15.58
C LEU A 36 30.51 9.19 -14.73
N ASP A 37 31.44 8.80 -13.86
CA ASP A 37 31.21 7.70 -12.91
C ASP A 37 30.04 8.00 -11.95
N LEU A 38 29.95 9.23 -11.44
CA LEU A 38 28.82 9.67 -10.61
C LEU A 38 27.51 9.79 -11.40
N ALA A 39 27.58 10.28 -12.65
CA ALA A 39 26.41 10.35 -13.52
C ALA A 39 25.83 8.96 -13.83
N SER A 40 26.66 7.90 -13.83
CA SER A 40 26.18 6.51 -13.95
C SER A 40 25.43 5.98 -12.72
N LEU A 41 25.34 6.78 -11.66
CA LEU A 41 24.50 6.59 -10.46
C LEU A 41 23.39 7.66 -10.37
N ASP A 42 23.11 8.39 -11.46
CA ASP A 42 22.19 9.53 -11.51
C ASP A 42 22.56 10.69 -10.57
N ILE A 43 23.85 10.84 -10.24
CA ILE A 43 24.38 11.92 -9.39
C ILE A 43 25.03 12.98 -10.29
N HIS A 44 24.37 14.14 -10.46
CA HIS A 44 24.82 15.21 -11.34
C HIS A 44 25.24 16.48 -10.58
N THR A 45 24.56 16.78 -9.48
CA THR A 45 24.75 18.00 -8.68
C THR A 45 25.31 17.71 -7.29
N VAL A 46 25.79 18.74 -6.60
CA VAL A 46 26.22 18.62 -5.18
C VAL A 46 25.05 18.21 -4.29
N GLN A 47 23.83 18.66 -4.60
CA GLN A 47 22.62 18.22 -3.89
C GLN A 47 22.39 16.71 -4.06
N ASP A 48 22.50 16.18 -5.29
CA ASP A 48 22.32 14.75 -5.54
C ASP A 48 23.31 13.91 -4.73
N LEU A 49 24.56 14.38 -4.60
CA LEU A 49 25.60 13.71 -3.83
C LEU A 49 25.30 13.72 -2.32
N LEU A 50 24.76 14.83 -1.79
CA LEU A 50 24.33 14.95 -0.39
C LEU A 50 23.03 14.22 -0.09
N GLU A 51 22.23 13.90 -1.11
CA GLU A 51 21.00 13.12 -0.99
C GLU A 51 21.22 11.64 -1.39
N HIS A 52 22.45 11.24 -1.69
CA HIS A 52 22.82 9.84 -1.93
C HIS A 52 23.06 9.12 -0.60
N PHE A 53 21.99 8.71 0.06
CA PHE A 53 22.04 8.21 1.42
C PHE A 53 22.60 6.79 1.55
N PRO A 54 23.22 6.44 2.68
CA PRO A 54 23.68 5.08 2.93
C PRO A 54 22.53 4.12 3.25
N TYR A 55 22.57 2.90 2.70
CA TYR A 55 21.55 1.88 2.94
C TYR A 55 21.82 1.02 4.19
N ARG A 56 23.07 1.02 4.69
CA ARG A 56 23.44 0.37 5.95
C ARG A 56 24.66 1.06 6.57
N TYR A 57 24.90 0.74 7.84
CA TYR A 57 26.10 1.18 8.56
C TYR A 57 26.92 -0.02 9.01
N GLU A 58 28.24 0.15 8.99
CA GLU A 58 29.19 -0.78 9.58
C GLU A 58 29.76 -0.14 10.84
N ASP A 59 29.47 -0.73 12.00
CA ASP A 59 29.95 -0.24 13.30
C ASP A 59 31.32 -0.85 13.59
N TYR A 60 32.37 -0.01 13.57
CA TYR A 60 33.74 -0.38 13.92
C TYR A 60 34.15 0.13 15.30
N ARG A 61 33.18 0.56 16.13
CA ARG A 61 33.44 0.93 17.52
C ARG A 61 33.79 -0.30 18.34
N VAL A 62 34.86 -0.18 19.12
CA VAL A 62 35.28 -1.23 20.05
C VAL A 62 34.22 -1.33 21.14
N ARG A 63 33.67 -2.53 21.35
CA ARG A 63 32.73 -2.80 22.45
C ARG A 63 33.38 -3.67 23.51
N ASP A 64 33.03 -3.39 24.76
CA ASP A 64 33.37 -4.24 25.89
C ASP A 64 32.61 -5.57 25.79
N LEU A 65 33.31 -6.69 25.96
CA LEU A 65 32.74 -8.03 25.88
C LEU A 65 31.62 -8.29 26.91
N SER A 66 31.54 -7.50 27.99
CA SER A 66 30.53 -7.63 29.03
C SER A 66 29.13 -7.14 28.62
N GLU A 67 29.06 -6.17 27.70
CA GLU A 67 27.84 -5.47 27.28
C GLU A 67 27.19 -6.08 26.01
N VAL A 68 27.74 -7.18 25.49
CA VAL A 68 27.34 -7.76 24.19
C VAL A 68 26.38 -8.93 24.36
N GLU A 69 25.35 -8.99 23.51
CA GLU A 69 24.41 -10.11 23.45
C GLU A 69 24.98 -11.31 22.66
N ASP A 70 24.51 -12.52 22.95
CA ASP A 70 24.98 -13.74 22.26
C ASP A 70 24.56 -13.71 20.77
N GLY A 71 25.54 -13.80 19.87
CA GLY A 71 25.32 -13.78 18.43
C GLY A 71 25.34 -12.38 17.78
N GLU A 72 25.64 -11.31 18.52
CA GLU A 72 25.77 -9.96 17.98
C GLU A 72 27.06 -9.81 17.14
N LYS A 73 27.04 -8.93 16.12
CA LYS A 73 28.24 -8.56 15.36
C LYS A 73 28.94 -7.41 16.06
N ILE A 74 30.15 -7.62 16.55
CA ILE A 74 30.93 -6.63 17.30
C ILE A 74 32.33 -6.45 16.72
N THR A 75 32.96 -5.33 17.10
CA THR A 75 34.38 -5.07 16.87
C THR A 75 35.14 -5.09 18.20
N ILE A 76 36.24 -5.83 18.24
CA ILE A 76 37.12 -5.97 19.41
C ILE A 76 38.57 -5.71 19.01
N ILE A 77 39.36 -5.18 19.94
CA ILE A 77 40.81 -5.09 19.80
C ILE A 77 41.44 -6.05 20.79
N GLY A 78 42.36 -6.87 20.32
CA GLY A 78 43.08 -7.79 21.20
C GLY A 78 44.44 -8.17 20.67
N THR A 79 45.18 -8.86 21.52
CA THR A 79 46.52 -9.36 21.21
C THR A 79 46.47 -10.84 20.89
N VAL A 80 47.07 -11.24 19.77
CA VAL A 80 47.20 -12.66 19.40
C VAL A 80 48.04 -13.37 20.46
N TYR A 81 47.46 -14.37 21.13
CA TYR A 81 48.09 -15.09 22.24
C TYR A 81 48.44 -16.54 21.89
N GLY A 82 47.59 -17.22 21.12
CA GLY A 82 47.80 -18.61 20.73
C GLY A 82 48.41 -18.78 19.34
N GLU A 83 48.93 -19.98 19.06
CA GLU A 83 49.35 -20.34 17.70
C GLU A 83 48.13 -20.54 16.77
N PRO A 84 48.16 -20.03 15.53
CA PRO A 84 47.09 -20.22 14.56
C PRO A 84 47.01 -21.66 14.05
N VAL A 85 45.88 -22.33 14.32
CA VAL A 85 45.61 -23.71 13.89
C VAL A 85 44.69 -23.70 12.67
N VAL A 86 45.10 -24.38 11.59
CA VAL A 86 44.29 -24.55 10.38
C VAL A 86 43.80 -25.99 10.29
N ARG A 87 42.49 -26.19 10.13
CA ARG A 87 41.87 -27.48 9.83
C ARG A 87 41.18 -27.45 8.47
N PHE A 88 41.28 -28.54 7.72
CA PHE A 88 40.66 -28.70 6.40
C PHE A 88 39.44 -29.62 6.50
N TYR A 89 38.35 -29.23 5.84
CA TYR A 89 37.08 -29.97 5.78
C TYR A 89 36.70 -30.17 4.30
N GLY A 90 37.55 -30.87 3.55
CA GLY A 90 37.43 -31.11 2.11
C GLY A 90 38.28 -30.18 1.23
N LYS A 91 38.28 -30.39 -0.10
CA LYS A 91 39.21 -29.75 -1.06
C LYS A 91 39.18 -28.20 -1.11
N LYS A 92 38.11 -27.54 -0.64
CA LYS A 92 37.94 -26.07 -0.71
C LYS A 92 37.44 -25.43 0.59
N LYS A 93 37.33 -26.16 1.69
CA LYS A 93 36.86 -25.61 2.98
C LYS A 93 37.96 -25.71 4.03
N SER A 94 38.41 -24.58 4.56
CA SER A 94 39.38 -24.53 5.66
C SER A 94 38.86 -23.68 6.81
N ARG A 95 39.30 -23.98 8.03
CA ARG A 95 38.97 -23.23 9.24
C ARG A 95 40.28 -22.89 9.95
N LEU A 96 40.59 -21.61 10.02
CA LEU A 96 41.71 -21.06 10.79
C LEU A 96 41.19 -20.60 12.15
N THR A 97 41.89 -20.94 13.22
CA THR A 97 41.49 -20.62 14.59
C THR A 97 42.69 -20.12 15.37
N VAL A 98 42.54 -19.01 16.08
CA VAL A 98 43.59 -18.44 16.95
C VAL A 98 42.98 -17.91 18.23
N LYS A 99 43.71 -18.01 19.34
CA LYS A 99 43.30 -17.42 20.63
C LYS A 99 43.82 -15.99 20.73
N ILE A 100 42.95 -15.08 21.13
CA ILE A 100 43.22 -13.65 21.26
C ILE A 100 42.83 -13.21 22.65
N VAL A 101 43.63 -12.37 23.28
CA VAL A 101 43.34 -11.77 24.58
C VAL A 101 42.75 -10.39 24.35
N VAL A 102 41.54 -10.17 24.88
CA VAL A 102 40.81 -8.89 24.87
C VAL A 102 40.46 -8.59 26.31
N ASP A 103 40.93 -7.47 26.86
CA ASP A 103 40.62 -7.03 28.24
C ASP A 103 40.72 -8.13 29.31
N ARG A 104 41.76 -8.98 29.20
CA ARG A 104 42.07 -10.13 30.07
C ARG A 104 41.19 -11.38 29.86
N VAL A 105 40.29 -11.37 28.89
CA VAL A 105 39.48 -12.53 28.47
C VAL A 105 40.09 -13.17 27.23
N VAL A 106 40.15 -14.50 27.19
CA VAL A 106 40.63 -15.25 26.03
C VAL A 106 39.45 -15.57 25.12
N VAL A 107 39.44 -14.98 23.93
CA VAL A 107 38.44 -15.19 22.88
C VAL A 107 39.05 -16.02 21.75
N THR A 108 38.30 -16.99 21.25
CA THR A 108 38.71 -17.81 20.11
C THR A 108 38.21 -17.18 18.81
N ALA A 109 39.13 -16.65 18.00
CA ALA A 109 38.81 -16.08 16.70
C ALA A 109 38.89 -17.13 15.59
N ILE A 110 37.86 -17.19 14.75
CA ILE A 110 37.67 -18.21 13.71
C ILE A 110 37.51 -17.53 12.36
N TRP A 111 38.31 -17.95 11.37
CA TRP A 111 38.16 -17.57 9.97
C TRP A 111 37.83 -18.81 9.13
N PHE A 112 36.83 -18.70 8.26
CA PHE A 112 36.54 -19.70 7.25
C PHE A 112 37.25 -19.36 5.93
N ASN A 113 37.90 -20.34 5.32
CA ASN A 113 38.58 -20.28 4.03
C ASN A 113 39.70 -19.24 3.89
N ARG A 114 40.27 -18.74 5.00
CA ARG A 114 41.36 -17.74 5.00
C ARG A 114 42.67 -18.28 5.59
N GLN A 115 43.15 -19.42 5.08
CA GLN A 115 44.38 -20.06 5.57
C GLN A 115 45.66 -19.22 5.39
N PHE A 116 45.68 -18.30 4.42
CA PHE A 116 46.82 -17.42 4.14
C PHE A 116 47.17 -16.51 5.33
N LEU A 117 46.19 -16.21 6.20
CA LEU A 117 46.39 -15.39 7.39
C LEU A 117 47.26 -16.06 8.46
N LYS A 118 47.49 -17.38 8.38
CA LYS A 118 48.34 -18.11 9.33
C LYS A 118 49.74 -17.48 9.47
N GLN A 119 50.32 -16.98 8.38
CA GLN A 119 51.66 -16.39 8.38
C GLN A 119 51.69 -14.97 8.99
N GLN A 120 50.53 -14.30 9.02
CA GLN A 120 50.38 -12.92 9.48
C GLN A 120 49.95 -12.84 10.96
N LEU A 121 49.30 -13.89 11.49
CA LEU A 121 48.88 -13.99 12.89
C LEU A 121 50.05 -14.48 13.77
N ARG A 122 50.90 -13.55 14.19
CA ARG A 122 52.03 -13.82 15.10
C ARG A 122 51.64 -13.51 16.54
N ALA A 123 52.12 -14.32 17.49
CA ALA A 123 51.90 -14.06 18.91
C ALA A 123 52.46 -12.68 19.33
N GLY A 124 51.75 -11.97 20.19
CA GLY A 124 52.07 -10.60 20.63
C GLY A 124 51.62 -9.49 19.68
N ARG A 125 51.08 -9.83 18.51
CA ARG A 125 50.60 -8.85 17.53
C ARG A 125 49.21 -8.33 17.90
N GLU A 126 49.00 -7.02 17.83
CA GLU A 126 47.68 -6.43 18.02
C GLU A 126 46.84 -6.51 16.75
N ILE A 127 45.58 -6.89 16.92
CA ILE A 127 44.64 -7.07 15.82
C ILE A 127 43.26 -6.58 16.23
N MET A 128 42.64 -5.82 15.32
CA MET A 128 41.23 -5.46 15.38
C MET A 128 40.44 -6.51 14.62
N LEU A 129 39.40 -7.06 15.24
CA LEU A 129 38.51 -8.04 14.64
C LEU A 129 37.08 -7.55 14.63
N SER A 130 36.39 -7.72 13.51
CA SER A 130 34.96 -7.50 13.40
C SER A 130 34.25 -8.79 12.98
N GLY A 131 33.25 -9.21 13.73
CA GLY A 131 32.60 -10.49 13.47
C GLY A 131 31.47 -10.84 14.44
N LYS A 132 30.80 -11.96 14.17
CA LYS A 132 29.74 -12.49 15.02
C LYS A 132 30.35 -13.11 16.28
N PHE A 133 29.99 -12.60 17.46
CA PHE A 133 30.48 -13.09 18.74
C PHE A 133 29.46 -14.03 19.38
N GLU A 134 29.89 -15.25 19.72
CA GLU A 134 29.12 -16.22 20.50
C GLU A 134 29.65 -16.18 21.94
N ARG A 135 28.94 -15.46 22.80
CA ARG A 135 29.23 -15.29 24.23
C ARG A 135 29.23 -16.62 24.96
N ALA A 136 28.32 -17.53 24.64
CA ALA A 136 28.22 -18.84 25.30
C ALA A 136 29.50 -19.70 25.16
N ARG A 137 30.28 -19.49 24.09
CA ARG A 137 31.49 -20.26 23.75
C ARG A 137 32.76 -19.41 23.74
N LEU A 138 32.67 -18.11 24.04
CA LEU A 138 33.74 -17.13 23.92
C LEU A 138 34.48 -17.25 22.57
N GLN A 139 33.71 -17.36 21.49
CA GLN A 139 34.26 -17.48 20.14
C GLN A 139 33.70 -16.40 19.22
N MET A 140 34.54 -15.90 18.33
CA MET A 140 34.16 -14.93 17.32
C MET A 140 34.38 -15.51 15.93
N THR A 141 33.34 -15.52 15.11
CA THR A 141 33.48 -15.75 13.66
C THR A 141 33.86 -14.45 12.98
N VAL A 142 35.12 -14.34 12.58
CA VAL A 142 35.71 -13.12 12.05
C VAL A 142 35.30 -12.93 10.59
N SER A 143 34.68 -11.78 10.33
CA SER A 143 34.32 -11.33 8.98
C SER A 143 35.43 -10.46 8.40
N GLU A 144 35.97 -9.56 9.22
CA GLU A 144 37.01 -8.60 8.86
C GLU A 144 38.07 -8.51 9.94
N HIS A 145 39.30 -8.19 9.54
CA HIS A 145 40.42 -8.02 10.46
C HIS A 145 41.35 -6.94 9.94
N HIS A 146 41.94 -6.19 10.85
CA HIS A 146 42.96 -5.18 10.56
C HIS A 146 44.10 -5.34 11.57
N PHE A 147 45.34 -5.39 11.08
CA PHE A 147 46.52 -5.41 11.94
C PHE A 147 46.91 -3.98 12.30
N LEU A 148 47.19 -3.74 13.59
CA LEU A 148 47.46 -2.39 14.11
C LEU A 148 48.94 -1.97 14.01
N ASP A 149 49.78 -2.80 13.39
CA ASP A 149 51.23 -2.57 13.27
C ASP A 149 51.65 -1.42 12.33
N SER A 150 50.77 -1.01 11.41
CA SER A 150 51.15 0.04 10.45
C SER A 150 50.97 1.41 11.09
N ASN A 151 52.03 2.21 11.12
CA ASN A 151 52.10 3.61 11.59
C ASN A 151 51.15 4.60 10.87
N LYS A 152 50.15 4.09 10.15
CA LYS A 152 49.01 4.81 9.60
C LYS A 152 47.83 4.48 10.47
N LYS A 153 47.39 5.41 11.34
CA LYS A 153 46.04 5.37 11.91
C LYS A 153 45.06 5.11 10.77
N THR A 154 44.40 3.96 10.80
CA THR A 154 43.40 3.66 9.78
C THR A 154 42.20 4.54 10.09
N PRO A 155 41.64 5.32 9.14
CA PRO A 155 40.45 6.15 9.39
C PRO A 155 39.20 5.35 9.81
N GLN A 156 39.31 4.03 9.91
CA GLN A 156 38.28 3.06 10.28
C GLN A 156 38.19 2.81 11.78
N GLU A 157 39.18 3.22 12.56
CA GLU A 157 39.21 2.95 14.00
C GLU A 157 38.10 3.70 14.74
N GLY A 158 37.21 2.97 15.42
CA GLY A 158 36.27 3.54 16.38
C GLY A 158 35.09 4.33 15.80
N SER A 159 34.76 4.16 14.51
CA SER A 159 33.68 4.93 13.85
C SER A 159 32.58 4.07 13.26
N ILE A 160 31.37 4.64 13.19
CA ILE A 160 30.27 4.09 12.42
C ILE A 160 30.46 4.55 10.97
N GLN A 161 30.62 3.61 10.04
CA GLN A 161 30.87 3.95 8.64
C GLN A 161 29.64 3.70 7.75
N PRO A 162 29.22 4.70 6.97
CA PRO A 162 28.12 4.54 6.03
C PRO A 162 28.50 3.62 4.87
N VAL A 163 27.57 2.80 4.40
CA VAL A 163 27.73 2.00 3.18
C VAL A 163 26.73 2.49 2.15
N TYR A 164 27.25 2.90 1.00
CA TYR A 164 26.48 3.48 -0.11
C TYR A 164 26.25 2.43 -1.18
N SER A 165 25.13 2.57 -1.90
CA SER A 165 24.91 1.86 -3.16
C SER A 165 25.89 2.41 -4.20
N THR A 166 26.72 1.54 -4.78
CA THR A 166 27.70 1.91 -5.81
C THR A 166 27.68 0.88 -6.95
N ASN A 167 28.14 1.28 -8.13
CA ASN A 167 28.31 0.40 -9.28
C ASN A 167 29.78 -0.03 -9.42
N ALA A 168 30.12 -0.71 -10.53
CA ALA A 168 31.49 -1.20 -10.76
C ALA A 168 32.55 -0.09 -10.87
N ASN A 169 32.13 1.14 -11.21
CA ASN A 169 33.03 2.26 -11.48
C ASN A 169 33.38 3.03 -10.21
N VAL A 170 32.46 3.08 -9.23
CA VAL A 170 32.63 3.85 -7.98
C VAL A 170 32.90 2.94 -6.79
N GLN A 171 34.00 3.16 -6.08
CA GLN A 171 34.27 2.47 -4.82
C GLN A 171 33.59 3.17 -3.64
N VAL A 172 33.03 2.40 -2.69
CA VAL A 172 32.41 2.93 -1.46
C VAL A 172 33.34 3.88 -0.69
N LYS A 173 34.65 3.60 -0.66
CA LYS A 173 35.65 4.47 -0.02
C LYS A 173 35.79 5.84 -0.70
N GLN A 174 35.67 5.87 -2.03
CA GLN A 174 35.70 7.12 -2.79
C GLN A 174 34.41 7.91 -2.57
N MET A 175 33.26 7.24 -2.60
CA MET A 175 31.96 7.86 -2.31
C MET A 175 31.95 8.53 -0.93
N ARG A 176 32.41 7.83 0.12
CA ARG A 176 32.56 8.39 1.48
C ARG A 176 33.37 9.69 1.50
N ARG A 177 34.47 9.72 0.74
CA ARG A 177 35.33 10.90 0.66
C ARG A 177 34.62 12.07 -0.03
N TRP A 178 33.98 11.82 -1.17
CA TRP A 178 33.24 12.86 -1.89
C TRP A 178 32.10 13.43 -1.04
N VAL A 179 31.33 12.59 -0.36
CA VAL A 179 30.28 13.04 0.57
C VAL A 179 30.86 13.86 1.72
N ALA A 180 31.98 13.45 2.32
CA ALA A 180 32.63 14.21 3.38
C ALA A 180 33.11 15.59 2.91
N ASP A 181 33.71 15.65 1.71
CA ASP A 181 34.15 16.91 1.09
C ASP A 181 32.93 17.81 0.77
N ALA A 182 31.81 17.23 0.31
CA ALA A 182 30.57 17.96 0.03
C ALA A 182 29.96 18.54 1.32
N LEU A 183 29.88 17.75 2.39
CA LEU A 183 29.37 18.21 3.69
C LEU A 183 30.22 19.34 4.28
N LYS A 184 31.54 19.29 4.06
CA LYS A 184 32.45 20.33 4.54
C LYS A 184 32.29 21.65 3.78
N ASP A 185 32.21 21.59 2.45
CA ASP A 185 32.22 22.80 1.61
C ASP A 185 30.80 23.38 1.39
N TYR A 186 29.76 22.55 1.51
CA TYR A 186 28.38 22.90 1.18
C TYR A 186 27.35 22.58 2.27
N GLY A 187 27.71 21.88 3.35
CA GLY A 187 26.74 21.45 4.38
C GLY A 187 26.00 22.61 5.06
N ASP A 188 26.66 23.74 5.28
CA ASP A 188 26.04 24.93 5.90
C ASP A 188 25.10 25.68 4.95
N LYS A 189 25.09 25.31 3.66
CA LYS A 189 24.22 25.89 2.63
C LYS A 189 22.93 25.09 2.44
N VAL A 190 22.74 24.01 3.22
CA VAL A 190 21.50 23.25 3.24
C VAL A 190 20.42 24.08 3.93
N GLU A 191 19.52 24.63 3.12
CA GLU A 191 18.39 25.43 3.61
C GLU A 191 17.29 24.56 4.21
N GLU A 192 16.65 25.08 5.25
CA GLU A 192 15.49 24.45 5.87
C GLU A 192 14.26 24.58 4.98
N ILE A 193 13.57 23.47 4.75
CA ILE A 193 12.39 23.39 3.87
C ILE A 193 11.10 23.24 4.66
N LEU A 194 11.13 22.60 5.83
CA LEU A 194 9.93 22.42 6.64
C LEU A 194 9.65 23.66 7.49
N PRO A 195 8.39 24.09 7.60
CA PRO A 195 7.98 25.17 8.50
C PRO A 195 8.45 24.93 9.94
N SER A 196 8.84 26.02 10.61
CA SER A 196 9.38 25.98 11.99
C SER A 196 8.43 25.30 12.98
N TYR A 197 7.11 25.44 12.80
CA TYR A 197 6.13 24.79 13.65
C TYR A 197 6.17 23.26 13.54
N LEU A 198 6.40 22.68 12.35
CA LEU A 198 6.53 21.22 12.18
C LEU A 198 7.80 20.70 12.83
N VAL A 199 8.91 21.45 12.67
CA VAL A 199 10.20 21.12 13.31
C VAL A 199 10.04 21.04 14.83
N GLN A 200 9.37 22.04 15.43
CA GLN A 200 9.15 22.10 16.87
C GLN A 200 8.13 21.07 17.37
N LYS A 201 6.97 20.94 16.69
CA LYS A 201 5.89 20.01 17.05
C LYS A 201 6.38 18.57 17.12
N TYR A 202 7.19 18.16 16.14
CA TYR A 202 7.68 16.78 16.04
C TYR A 202 9.09 16.56 16.60
N LYS A 203 9.71 17.62 17.17
CA LYS A 203 11.08 17.62 17.72
C LYS A 203 12.09 17.06 16.71
N LEU A 204 12.01 17.56 15.48
CA LEU A 204 12.86 17.12 14.39
C LEU A 204 14.21 17.84 14.44
N ALA A 205 15.28 17.15 14.04
CA ALA A 205 16.59 17.79 13.91
C ALA A 205 16.56 18.83 12.77
N PRO A 206 17.37 19.91 12.85
CA PRO A 206 17.59 20.82 11.73
C PRO A 206 18.06 20.05 10.50
N ARG A 207 17.61 20.44 9.30
CA ARG A 207 17.89 19.69 8.06
C ARG A 207 19.38 19.45 7.80
N ALA A 208 20.22 20.48 7.92
CA ALA A 208 21.67 20.36 7.73
C ALA A 208 22.32 19.36 8.70
N GLU A 209 21.85 19.34 9.96
CA GLU A 209 22.31 18.39 10.98
C GLU A 209 21.82 16.97 10.66
N ALA A 210 20.58 16.82 10.20
CA ALA A 210 20.02 15.52 9.83
C ALA A 210 20.79 14.87 8.65
N ILE A 211 21.14 15.65 7.62
CA ILE A 211 21.98 15.19 6.51
C ILE A 211 23.38 14.80 7.02
N ARG A 212 23.99 15.59 7.89
CA ARG A 212 25.28 15.23 8.49
C ARG A 212 25.18 13.92 9.28
N ASN A 213 24.16 13.79 10.13
CA ASN A 213 23.96 12.64 11.02
C ASN A 213 23.62 11.35 10.26
N ILE A 214 22.97 11.41 9.09
CA ILE A 214 22.71 10.22 8.29
C ILE A 214 23.97 9.75 7.53
N HIS A 215 24.84 10.65 7.10
CA HIS A 215 26.09 10.24 6.46
C HIS A 215 27.16 9.82 7.48
N PHE A 216 27.32 10.58 8.55
CA PHE A 216 28.35 10.39 9.57
C PHE A 216 27.73 10.52 10.97
N PRO A 217 27.01 9.48 11.45
CA PRO A 217 26.40 9.51 12.77
C PRO A 217 27.44 9.46 13.89
N ASP A 218 27.40 10.43 14.80
CA ASP A 218 28.19 10.39 16.04
C ASP A 218 27.73 9.28 17.00
N SER A 219 26.46 8.89 16.90
CA SER A 219 25.86 7.80 17.66
C SER A 219 24.71 7.13 16.90
N VAL A 220 24.35 5.90 17.31
CA VAL A 220 23.17 5.20 16.78
C VAL A 220 21.90 6.02 16.97
N ALA A 221 21.78 6.75 18.09
CA ALA A 221 20.66 7.65 18.35
C ALA A 221 20.64 8.83 17.37
N GLY A 222 21.79 9.44 17.10
CA GLY A 222 21.93 10.53 16.12
C GLY A 222 21.54 10.09 14.71
N GLY A 223 22.01 8.93 14.27
CA GLY A 223 21.64 8.35 12.97
C GLY A 223 20.13 8.06 12.86
N LYS A 224 19.52 7.51 13.93
CA LYS A 224 18.06 7.30 13.99
C LYS A 224 17.29 8.62 13.90
N GLN A 225 17.76 9.68 14.56
CA GLN A 225 17.12 10.99 14.54
C GLN A 225 17.26 11.67 13.15
N GLY A 226 18.43 11.53 12.51
CA GLY A 226 18.66 11.98 11.13
C GLY A 226 17.73 11.27 10.14
N ARG A 227 17.67 9.92 10.18
CA ARG A 227 16.72 9.13 9.38
C ARG A 227 15.29 9.57 9.62
N ARG A 228 14.87 9.70 10.88
CA ARG A 228 13.49 10.09 11.24
C ARG A 228 13.10 11.44 10.64
N ARG A 229 13.99 12.43 10.69
CA ARG A 229 13.75 13.74 10.08
C ARG A 229 13.63 13.63 8.56
N LEU A 230 14.62 13.06 7.91
CA LEU A 230 14.66 13.04 6.44
C LEU A 230 13.56 12.16 5.84
N ALA A 231 13.22 11.03 6.48
CA ALA A 231 12.06 10.24 6.10
C ALA A 231 10.75 11.04 6.23
N PHE A 232 10.57 11.79 7.33
CA PHE A 232 9.38 12.62 7.50
C PHE A 232 9.33 13.75 6.45
N GLU A 233 10.44 14.42 6.20
CA GLU A 233 10.56 15.46 5.18
C GLU A 233 10.19 14.92 3.80
N GLU A 234 10.76 13.78 3.41
CA GLU A 234 10.50 13.14 2.13
C GLU A 234 9.02 12.74 1.96
N LEU A 235 8.44 12.08 2.97
CA LEU A 235 7.02 11.71 2.96
C LEU A 235 6.10 12.93 2.96
N PHE A 236 6.43 13.97 3.73
CA PHE A 236 5.65 15.21 3.78
C PHE A 236 5.68 15.96 2.45
N LEU A 237 6.84 16.11 1.84
CA LEU A 237 6.97 16.79 0.54
C LEU A 237 6.22 16.04 -0.56
N PHE A 238 6.26 14.70 -0.53
CA PHE A 238 5.46 13.88 -1.43
C PHE A 238 3.94 14.08 -1.22
N GLN A 239 3.46 14.01 0.02
CA GLN A 239 2.05 14.24 0.33
C GLN A 239 1.61 15.68 -0.01
N LEU A 240 2.47 16.67 0.25
CA LEU A 240 2.24 18.07 -0.13
C LEU A 240 2.07 18.21 -1.64
N LYS A 241 2.92 17.55 -2.43
CA LYS A 241 2.83 17.55 -3.89
C LYS A 241 1.50 16.98 -4.37
N LEU A 242 1.09 15.83 -3.83
CA LEU A 242 -0.21 15.22 -4.16
C LEU A 242 -1.37 16.14 -3.80
N HIS A 243 -1.43 16.63 -2.56
CA HIS A 243 -2.51 17.51 -2.12
C HIS A 243 -2.53 18.83 -2.91
N ALA A 244 -1.38 19.38 -3.31
CA ALA A 244 -1.31 20.59 -4.11
C ALA A 244 -1.80 20.32 -5.54
N TYR A 245 -1.45 19.16 -6.11
CA TYR A 245 -1.94 18.70 -7.40
C TYR A 245 -3.47 18.65 -7.41
N HIS A 246 -4.07 18.05 -6.38
CA HIS A 246 -5.53 18.01 -6.21
C HIS A 246 -6.13 19.41 -6.07
N ALA A 247 -5.59 20.25 -5.18
CA ALA A 247 -6.13 21.59 -4.96
C ALA A 247 -6.12 22.45 -6.23
N VAL A 248 -5.07 22.32 -7.04
CA VAL A 248 -4.94 23.02 -8.32
C VAL A 248 -5.88 22.43 -9.39
N ASN A 249 -5.99 21.10 -9.48
CA ASN A 249 -6.92 20.44 -10.41
C ASN A 249 -8.39 20.70 -10.08
N ARG A 250 -8.76 20.73 -8.79
CA ARG A 250 -10.12 21.08 -8.37
C ARG A 250 -10.50 22.49 -8.84
N ARG A 251 -9.58 23.46 -8.75
CA ARG A 251 -9.81 24.84 -9.24
C ARG A 251 -9.89 24.95 -10.77
N ALA A 252 -9.32 23.99 -11.50
CA ALA A 252 -9.29 23.97 -12.97
C ALA A 252 -10.36 23.05 -13.59
N SER A 253 -11.08 22.30 -12.77
CA SER A 253 -12.13 21.38 -13.18
C SER A 253 -13.43 22.16 -13.37
N ASP A 254 -13.97 22.18 -14.60
CA ASP A 254 -15.36 22.56 -14.86
C ASP A 254 -16.30 21.49 -14.26
N GLY A 255 -16.53 21.57 -12.95
CA GLY A 255 -17.44 20.70 -12.22
C GLY A 255 -18.88 21.18 -12.34
N MET A 256 -19.81 20.30 -11.96
CA MET A 256 -21.23 20.62 -11.95
C MET A 256 -21.73 20.69 -10.52
N THR A 257 -22.06 21.89 -10.04
CA THR A 257 -22.63 22.06 -8.70
C THR A 257 -24.05 21.52 -8.64
N GLN A 258 -24.28 20.52 -7.79
CA GLN A 258 -25.61 19.96 -7.57
C GLN A 258 -26.32 20.73 -6.44
N ASN A 259 -27.49 21.30 -6.75
CA ASN A 259 -28.34 21.99 -5.76
C ASN A 259 -29.10 20.98 -4.88
N ILE A 260 -28.39 20.38 -3.93
CA ILE A 260 -28.93 19.35 -3.04
C ILE A 260 -29.67 19.98 -1.85
N LEU A 261 -30.96 19.62 -1.68
CA LEU A 261 -31.76 19.99 -0.52
C LEU A 261 -31.50 19.01 0.63
N LEU A 262 -30.60 19.39 1.55
CA LEU A 262 -30.19 18.53 2.68
C LEU A 262 -31.36 18.03 3.54
N SER A 263 -32.46 18.79 3.63
CA SER A 263 -33.67 18.38 4.37
C SER A 263 -34.32 17.12 3.78
N GLN A 264 -34.38 16.99 2.46
CA GLN A 264 -34.93 15.81 1.78
C GLN A 264 -34.03 14.60 1.99
N VAL A 265 -32.70 14.79 1.87
CA VAL A 265 -31.72 13.73 2.13
C VAL A 265 -31.80 13.25 3.58
N GLN A 266 -31.97 14.16 4.55
CA GLN A 266 -32.15 13.80 5.95
C GLN A 266 -33.48 13.09 6.24
N GLU A 267 -34.54 13.38 5.49
CA GLU A 267 -35.80 12.65 5.58
C GLU A 267 -35.64 11.22 5.05
N PHE A 268 -34.98 11.07 3.90
CA PHE A 268 -34.62 9.76 3.35
C PHE A 268 -33.78 8.92 4.33
N ILE A 269 -32.73 9.51 4.92
CA ILE A 269 -31.87 8.83 5.91
C ILE A 269 -32.68 8.38 7.14
N ARG A 270 -33.63 9.19 7.60
CA ARG A 270 -34.52 8.83 8.73
C ARG A 270 -35.52 7.73 8.38
N GLY A 271 -35.85 7.56 7.10
CA GLY A 271 -36.71 6.49 6.60
C GLY A 271 -35.99 5.15 6.39
N LEU A 272 -34.67 5.09 6.57
CA LEU A 272 -33.92 3.84 6.46
C LEU A 272 -34.32 2.85 7.55
N PRO A 273 -34.32 1.53 7.26
CA PRO A 273 -34.70 0.50 8.23
C PRO A 273 -33.67 0.29 9.36
N PHE A 274 -32.53 1.00 9.30
CA PHE A 274 -31.45 0.95 10.26
C PHE A 274 -30.78 2.33 10.38
N PRO A 275 -30.21 2.66 11.54
CA PRO A 275 -29.42 3.88 11.70
C PRO A 275 -28.08 3.77 10.98
N LEU A 276 -27.55 4.90 10.53
CA LEU A 276 -26.19 4.96 10.01
C LEU A 276 -25.17 4.87 11.15
N THR A 277 -24.01 4.30 10.85
CA THR A 277 -22.83 4.35 11.72
C THR A 277 -22.17 5.74 11.64
N GLY A 278 -21.35 6.10 12.63
CA GLY A 278 -20.63 7.39 12.63
C GLY A 278 -19.68 7.51 11.43
N ALA A 279 -19.06 6.39 11.03
CA ALA A 279 -18.26 6.34 9.81
C ALA A 279 -19.09 6.58 8.54
N GLN A 280 -20.28 5.99 8.43
CA GLN A 280 -21.19 6.22 7.29
C GLN A 280 -21.69 7.68 7.23
N GLU A 281 -22.08 8.27 8.36
CA GLU A 281 -22.51 9.68 8.43
C GLU A 281 -21.40 10.63 7.98
N ARG A 282 -20.17 10.41 8.46
CA ARG A 282 -18.99 11.18 8.05
C ARG A 282 -18.76 11.08 6.55
N VAL A 283 -18.78 9.86 5.99
CA VAL A 283 -18.57 9.63 4.56
C VAL A 283 -19.68 10.23 3.70
N VAL A 284 -20.95 10.13 4.12
CA VAL A 284 -22.07 10.77 3.42
C VAL A 284 -21.87 12.29 3.38
N LYS A 285 -21.45 12.89 4.49
CA LYS A 285 -21.13 14.34 4.54
C LYS A 285 -19.98 14.72 3.61
N GLU A 286 -18.92 13.91 3.55
CA GLU A 286 -17.81 14.11 2.61
C GLU A 286 -18.29 14.08 1.15
N ILE A 287 -19.09 13.08 0.78
CA ILE A 287 -19.64 12.92 -0.59
C ILE A 287 -20.57 14.07 -0.95
N LEU A 288 -21.55 14.38 -0.10
CA LEU A 288 -22.51 15.47 -0.37
C LEU A 288 -21.80 16.83 -0.46
N GLY A 289 -20.78 17.06 0.37
CA GLY A 289 -19.98 18.28 0.31
C GLY A 289 -19.25 18.45 -1.02
N ASP A 290 -18.69 17.37 -1.57
CA ASP A 290 -18.05 17.41 -2.89
C ASP A 290 -19.07 17.59 -4.03
N MET A 291 -20.23 16.94 -3.96
CA MET A 291 -21.29 17.08 -4.98
C MET A 291 -21.90 18.50 -5.03
N GLN A 292 -21.84 19.23 -3.91
CA GLN A 292 -22.26 20.64 -3.84
C GLN A 292 -21.13 21.62 -4.20
N ALA A 293 -19.92 21.14 -4.49
CA ALA A 293 -18.80 22.01 -4.82
C ALA A 293 -18.83 22.45 -6.30
N GLU A 294 -17.98 23.43 -6.63
CA GLU A 294 -17.77 23.90 -8.01
C GLU A 294 -16.88 22.95 -8.82
N TYR A 295 -16.20 22.00 -8.15
CA TYR A 295 -15.33 21.02 -8.78
C TYR A 295 -16.02 19.66 -8.90
N ARG A 296 -15.57 18.84 -9.84
CA ARG A 296 -16.05 17.48 -10.03
C ARG A 296 -15.55 16.56 -8.92
N MET A 297 -16.43 15.82 -8.26
CA MET A 297 -16.06 14.77 -7.33
C MET A 297 -15.34 13.62 -8.06
N ASN A 298 -14.19 13.20 -7.54
CA ASN A 298 -13.47 11.99 -7.96
C ASN A 298 -13.02 11.23 -6.71
N ARG A 299 -13.88 10.34 -6.19
CA ARG A 299 -13.75 9.78 -4.85
C ARG A 299 -13.76 8.26 -4.85
N LEU A 300 -12.87 7.65 -4.08
CA LEU A 300 -12.86 6.24 -3.73
C LEU A 300 -13.48 6.04 -2.34
N LEU A 301 -14.63 5.39 -2.31
CA LEU A 301 -15.26 4.84 -1.12
C LEU A 301 -14.74 3.43 -0.86
N GLN A 302 -13.94 3.29 0.20
CA GLN A 302 -13.51 1.98 0.69
C GLN A 302 -14.12 1.66 2.04
N GLY A 303 -14.29 0.38 2.30
CA GLY A 303 -14.77 -0.13 3.57
C GLY A 303 -14.78 -1.64 3.55
N ASP A 304 -14.80 -2.25 4.72
CA ASP A 304 -14.82 -3.70 4.84
C ASP A 304 -16.06 -4.31 4.13
N VAL A 305 -16.00 -5.60 3.80
CA VAL A 305 -17.11 -6.35 3.22
C VAL A 305 -18.30 -6.27 4.17
N GLY A 306 -19.42 -5.70 3.72
CA GLY A 306 -20.61 -5.50 4.55
C GLY A 306 -20.58 -4.29 5.50
N SER A 307 -19.66 -3.34 5.30
CA SER A 307 -19.66 -2.05 6.01
C SER A 307 -20.79 -1.08 5.59
N GLY A 308 -21.66 -1.49 4.66
CA GLY A 308 -22.77 -0.67 4.18
C GLY A 308 -22.40 0.34 3.07
N LYS A 309 -21.39 0.05 2.23
CA LYS A 309 -21.08 0.90 1.06
C LYS A 309 -22.30 1.18 0.17
N THR A 310 -23.17 0.19 -0.01
CA THR A 310 -24.40 0.32 -0.82
C THR A 310 -25.38 1.36 -0.25
N VAL A 311 -25.51 1.50 1.07
CA VAL A 311 -26.42 2.54 1.62
C VAL A 311 -25.88 3.95 1.36
N VAL A 312 -24.56 4.13 1.46
CA VAL A 312 -23.89 5.40 1.12
C VAL A 312 -24.10 5.74 -0.35
N ALA A 313 -23.95 4.76 -1.25
CA ALA A 313 -24.23 4.92 -2.68
C ALA A 313 -25.71 5.28 -2.94
N ALA A 314 -26.66 4.64 -2.25
CA ALA A 314 -28.08 4.93 -2.36
C ALA A 314 -28.41 6.37 -1.94
N ILE A 315 -27.82 6.86 -0.85
CA ILE A 315 -27.99 8.24 -0.38
C ILE A 315 -27.43 9.24 -1.40
N ALA A 316 -26.25 8.97 -1.97
CA ALA A 316 -25.65 9.82 -2.99
C ALA A 316 -26.52 9.89 -4.27
N LEU A 317 -27.02 8.74 -4.73
CA LEU A 317 -27.95 8.67 -5.87
C LEU A 317 -29.24 9.43 -5.59
N TYR A 318 -29.83 9.25 -4.41
CA TYR A 318 -31.03 9.99 -3.99
C TYR A 318 -30.80 11.51 -4.05
N ALA A 319 -29.68 11.98 -3.49
CA ALA A 319 -29.32 13.39 -3.52
C ALA A 319 -29.19 13.92 -4.96
N THR A 320 -28.53 13.18 -5.85
CA THR A 320 -28.40 13.54 -7.28
C THR A 320 -29.75 13.68 -7.98
N ILE A 321 -30.68 12.76 -7.72
CA ILE A 321 -32.00 12.78 -8.35
C ILE A 321 -32.82 13.96 -7.85
N THR A 322 -32.82 14.21 -6.54
CA THR A 322 -33.53 15.38 -5.96
C THR A 322 -32.97 16.71 -6.45
N ALA A 323 -31.70 16.74 -6.89
CA ALA A 323 -31.07 17.89 -7.53
C ALA A 323 -31.40 18.03 -9.03
N GLY A 324 -32.20 17.13 -9.62
CA GLY A 324 -32.65 17.19 -11.02
C GLY A 324 -31.77 16.45 -12.03
N TYR A 325 -30.96 15.51 -11.56
CA TYR A 325 -30.02 14.75 -12.39
C TYR A 325 -30.34 13.24 -12.39
N GLN A 326 -29.72 12.50 -13.31
CA GLN A 326 -29.76 11.05 -13.38
C GLN A 326 -28.50 10.44 -12.75
N GLY A 327 -28.62 9.21 -12.27
CA GLY A 327 -27.52 8.43 -11.72
C GLY A 327 -27.26 7.14 -12.49
N ALA A 328 -26.01 6.68 -12.50
CA ALA A 328 -25.63 5.39 -13.05
C ALA A 328 -24.78 4.60 -12.05
N LEU A 329 -25.09 3.31 -11.87
CA LEU A 329 -24.28 2.37 -11.07
C LEU A 329 -23.79 1.24 -11.97
N MET A 330 -22.48 1.20 -12.22
CA MET A 330 -21.80 0.17 -12.98
C MET A 330 -21.21 -0.91 -12.07
N VAL A 331 -21.46 -2.17 -12.41
CA VAL A 331 -21.05 -3.34 -11.62
C VAL A 331 -20.52 -4.46 -12.53
N PRO A 332 -19.61 -5.34 -12.07
CA PRO A 332 -18.84 -6.19 -12.97
C PRO A 332 -19.66 -7.35 -13.58
N THR A 333 -20.73 -7.80 -12.92
CA THR A 333 -21.50 -8.99 -13.32
C THR A 333 -23.01 -8.79 -13.20
N GLU A 334 -23.78 -9.56 -13.95
CA GLU A 334 -25.25 -9.45 -13.99
C GLU A 334 -25.90 -9.75 -12.64
N ILE A 335 -25.45 -10.78 -11.91
CA ILE A 335 -25.99 -11.09 -10.57
C ILE A 335 -25.82 -9.90 -9.62
N LEU A 336 -24.64 -9.25 -9.64
CA LEU A 336 -24.40 -8.04 -8.84
C LEU A 336 -25.30 -6.89 -9.27
N ALA A 337 -25.58 -6.76 -10.57
CA ALA A 337 -26.46 -5.73 -11.09
C ALA A 337 -27.89 -5.95 -10.62
N GLU A 338 -28.38 -7.19 -10.66
CA GLU A 338 -29.68 -7.57 -10.10
C GLU A 338 -29.75 -7.29 -8.59
N GLN A 339 -28.73 -7.68 -7.83
CA GLN A 339 -28.71 -7.46 -6.38
C GLN A 339 -28.75 -5.98 -6.00
N HIS A 340 -27.92 -5.16 -6.65
CA HIS A 340 -27.92 -3.72 -6.44
C HIS A 340 -29.23 -3.09 -6.93
N TYR A 341 -29.77 -3.54 -8.07
CA TYR A 341 -31.06 -3.09 -8.57
C TYR A 341 -32.19 -3.35 -7.57
N THR A 342 -32.34 -4.58 -7.06
CA THR A 342 -33.37 -4.92 -6.07
C THR A 342 -33.19 -4.11 -4.79
N THR A 343 -31.96 -4.02 -4.26
CA THR A 343 -31.69 -3.25 -3.04
C THR A 343 -32.03 -1.77 -3.21
N LEU A 344 -31.65 -1.17 -4.34
CA LEU A 344 -31.96 0.24 -4.62
C LEU A 344 -33.44 0.47 -4.90
N GLN A 345 -34.10 -0.47 -5.55
CA GLN A 345 -35.55 -0.43 -5.79
C GLN A 345 -36.33 -0.41 -4.48
N ASP A 346 -36.01 -1.32 -3.56
CA ASP A 346 -36.65 -1.38 -2.24
C ASP A 346 -36.48 -0.07 -1.44
N LEU A 347 -35.33 0.57 -1.58
CA LEU A 347 -35.01 1.82 -0.87
C LEU A 347 -35.61 3.07 -1.54
N LEU A 348 -35.60 3.16 -2.87
CA LEU A 348 -35.82 4.42 -3.59
C LEU A 348 -37.19 4.52 -4.27
N THR A 349 -37.80 3.41 -4.68
CA THR A 349 -39.14 3.42 -5.28
C THR A 349 -40.23 4.01 -4.36
N PRO A 350 -40.21 3.84 -3.02
CA PRO A 350 -41.14 4.53 -2.12
C PRO A 350 -41.11 6.05 -2.22
N TYR A 351 -40.03 6.64 -2.74
CA TYR A 351 -39.85 8.07 -2.94
C TYR A 351 -40.16 8.51 -4.39
N GLY A 352 -40.79 7.65 -5.19
CA GLY A 352 -41.17 7.95 -6.58
C GLY A 352 -40.01 7.91 -7.57
N ILE A 353 -38.91 7.25 -7.22
CA ILE A 353 -37.72 7.15 -8.06
C ILE A 353 -37.84 5.91 -8.95
N GLU A 354 -37.84 6.14 -10.26
CA GLU A 354 -37.79 5.09 -11.30
C GLU A 354 -36.36 4.59 -11.57
N LEU A 355 -36.18 3.27 -11.54
CA LEU A 355 -34.92 2.58 -11.79
C LEU A 355 -35.04 1.58 -12.94
N ALA A 356 -33.96 1.41 -13.70
CA ALA A 356 -33.84 0.36 -14.71
C ALA A 356 -32.58 -0.49 -14.54
N LEU A 357 -32.66 -1.75 -14.97
CA LEU A 357 -31.54 -2.68 -15.04
C LEU A 357 -31.10 -2.86 -16.50
N LEU A 358 -29.85 -2.51 -16.81
CA LEU A 358 -29.25 -2.71 -18.14
C LEU A 358 -28.12 -3.75 -18.08
N SER A 359 -28.45 -4.99 -18.42
CA SER A 359 -27.52 -6.13 -18.52
C SER A 359 -27.30 -6.58 -19.97
N GLY A 360 -26.36 -7.49 -20.19
CA GLY A 360 -26.14 -8.12 -21.50
C GLY A 360 -27.26 -9.10 -21.87
N SER A 361 -27.98 -9.62 -20.87
CA SER A 361 -29.15 -10.50 -21.01
C SER A 361 -30.46 -9.77 -21.36
N ALA A 362 -30.50 -8.44 -21.34
CA ALA A 362 -31.70 -7.67 -21.67
C ALA A 362 -32.16 -7.92 -23.12
N THR A 363 -33.46 -8.18 -23.31
CA THR A 363 -34.03 -8.35 -24.66
C THR A 363 -33.91 -7.06 -25.48
N ILE A 364 -33.89 -7.19 -26.80
CA ILE A 364 -33.82 -6.03 -27.73
C ILE A 364 -34.92 -4.99 -27.41
N ARG A 365 -36.13 -5.46 -27.10
CA ARG A 365 -37.25 -4.58 -26.74
C ARG A 365 -37.00 -3.87 -25.40
N GLN A 366 -36.64 -4.60 -24.35
CA GLN A 366 -36.34 -4.02 -23.04
C GLN A 366 -35.21 -2.99 -23.15
N ARG A 367 -34.11 -3.34 -23.83
CA ARG A 367 -33.00 -2.42 -24.06
C ARG A 367 -33.48 -1.14 -24.74
N ARG A 368 -34.24 -1.24 -25.82
CA ARG A 368 -34.74 -0.06 -26.56
C ARG A 368 -35.60 0.83 -25.66
N ASP A 369 -36.48 0.23 -24.87
CA ASP A 369 -37.39 0.97 -23.98
C ASP A 369 -36.61 1.66 -22.85
N ILE A 370 -35.57 1.00 -22.29
CA ILE A 370 -34.66 1.58 -21.30
C ILE A 370 -33.88 2.76 -21.89
N LEU A 371 -33.29 2.60 -23.08
CA LEU A 371 -32.51 3.67 -23.72
C LEU A 371 -33.38 4.90 -24.02
N ALA A 372 -34.61 4.69 -24.50
CA ALA A 372 -35.56 5.77 -24.70
C ALA A 372 -35.96 6.45 -23.38
N GLY A 373 -36.14 5.68 -22.30
CA GLY A 373 -36.42 6.20 -20.96
C GLY A 373 -35.27 7.03 -20.38
N LEU A 374 -34.02 6.63 -20.63
CA LEU A 374 -32.83 7.37 -20.21
C LEU A 374 -32.67 8.69 -20.96
N GLN A 375 -32.87 8.68 -22.28
CA GLN A 375 -32.79 9.88 -23.13
C GLN A 375 -33.92 10.88 -22.84
N SER A 376 -35.12 10.40 -22.52
CA SER A 376 -36.25 11.26 -22.16
C SER A 376 -36.20 11.78 -20.73
N GLY A 377 -35.43 11.12 -19.86
CA GLY A 377 -35.35 11.43 -18.43
C GLY A 377 -36.46 10.81 -17.59
N LEU A 378 -37.20 9.83 -18.13
CA LEU A 378 -38.22 9.07 -17.38
C LEU A 378 -37.59 8.08 -16.39
N ILE A 379 -36.37 7.60 -16.70
CA ILE A 379 -35.59 6.73 -15.81
C ILE A 379 -34.60 7.59 -15.04
N HIS A 380 -34.63 7.54 -13.72
CA HIS A 380 -33.76 8.37 -12.86
C HIS A 380 -32.42 7.67 -12.57
N ILE A 381 -32.44 6.37 -12.33
CA ILE A 381 -31.23 5.56 -12.10
C ILE A 381 -31.18 4.39 -13.08
N VAL A 382 -29.99 4.10 -13.59
CA VAL A 382 -29.71 2.82 -14.23
C VAL A 382 -28.63 2.06 -13.46
N VAL A 383 -28.91 0.79 -13.18
CA VAL A 383 -27.93 -0.18 -12.69
C VAL A 383 -27.56 -1.07 -13.85
N GLY A 384 -26.29 -1.34 -14.08
CA GLY A 384 -25.90 -2.16 -15.23
C GLY A 384 -24.46 -2.62 -15.23
N THR A 385 -24.18 -3.52 -16.17
CA THR A 385 -22.82 -4.03 -16.38
C THR A 385 -22.08 -3.15 -17.40
N HIS A 386 -21.08 -3.73 -18.06
CA HIS A 386 -20.39 -3.17 -19.22
C HIS A 386 -21.34 -2.74 -20.36
N ALA A 387 -22.62 -3.13 -20.32
CA ALA A 387 -23.65 -2.62 -21.22
C ALA A 387 -23.83 -1.08 -21.11
N LEU A 388 -23.54 -0.47 -19.95
CA LEU A 388 -23.68 0.98 -19.73
C LEU A 388 -22.69 1.84 -20.53
N ILE A 389 -21.53 1.28 -20.88
CA ILE A 389 -20.48 2.00 -21.60
C ILE A 389 -20.56 1.85 -23.12
N GLN A 390 -21.62 1.21 -23.63
CA GLN A 390 -21.84 1.07 -25.06
C GLN A 390 -22.22 2.43 -25.69
N GLU A 391 -21.85 2.65 -26.95
CA GLU A 391 -21.97 3.95 -27.62
C GLU A 391 -23.41 4.48 -27.67
N ASP A 392 -24.40 3.60 -27.78
CA ASP A 392 -25.83 3.91 -27.91
C ASP A 392 -26.51 4.34 -26.60
N VAL A 393 -25.82 4.26 -25.46
CA VAL A 393 -26.35 4.69 -24.16
C VAL A 393 -26.19 6.20 -24.01
N TYR A 394 -27.30 6.94 -23.98
CA TYR A 394 -27.30 8.39 -23.77
C TYR A 394 -28.24 8.76 -22.64
N PHE A 395 -27.77 9.67 -21.78
CA PHE A 395 -28.54 10.23 -20.68
C PHE A 395 -29.05 11.61 -21.05
N ARG A 396 -30.19 12.00 -20.49
CA ARG A 396 -30.67 13.38 -20.57
C ARG A 396 -29.80 14.32 -19.75
N ASN A 397 -29.49 13.93 -18.50
CA ASN A 397 -28.76 14.77 -17.57
C ASN A 397 -28.05 13.94 -16.49
N LEU A 398 -26.96 13.23 -16.84
CA LEU A 398 -26.20 12.39 -15.91
C LEU A 398 -25.37 13.25 -14.95
N GLY A 399 -25.63 13.14 -13.64
CA GLY A 399 -24.94 13.89 -12.60
C GLY A 399 -23.99 13.07 -11.73
N LEU A 400 -24.25 11.77 -11.54
CA LEU A 400 -23.42 10.89 -10.71
C LEU A 400 -23.21 9.53 -11.35
N VAL A 401 -21.95 9.10 -11.37
CA VAL A 401 -21.52 7.77 -11.81
C VAL A 401 -20.87 7.04 -10.65
N ILE A 402 -21.41 5.87 -10.31
CA ILE A 402 -20.86 4.97 -9.31
C ILE A 402 -20.29 3.73 -10.00
N THR A 403 -19.10 3.30 -9.63
CA THR A 403 -18.51 2.03 -10.10
C THR A 403 -18.13 1.16 -8.91
N ASP A 404 -18.77 0.00 -8.77
CA ASP A 404 -18.45 -0.99 -7.72
C ASP A 404 -17.39 -1.98 -8.16
N GLU A 405 -16.59 -2.48 -7.22
CA GLU A 405 -15.44 -3.38 -7.46
C GLU A 405 -14.54 -2.89 -8.59
N GLN A 406 -14.12 -1.62 -8.52
CA GLN A 406 -13.45 -0.91 -9.60
C GLN A 406 -12.22 -1.63 -10.21
N HIS A 407 -11.54 -2.47 -9.43
CA HIS A 407 -10.33 -3.19 -9.84
C HIS A 407 -10.61 -4.21 -10.95
N ARG A 408 -11.87 -4.56 -11.20
CA ARG A 408 -12.28 -5.43 -12.32
C ARG A 408 -12.46 -4.70 -13.64
N PHE A 409 -12.43 -3.37 -13.64
CA PHE A 409 -12.65 -2.54 -14.82
C PHE A 409 -11.35 -1.91 -15.33
N GLY A 410 -11.17 -1.91 -16.65
CA GLY A 410 -10.04 -1.25 -17.30
C GLY A 410 -10.10 0.27 -17.17
N VAL A 411 -8.94 0.93 -17.33
CA VAL A 411 -8.83 2.41 -17.31
C VAL A 411 -9.76 3.06 -18.36
N GLU A 412 -9.81 2.51 -19.57
CA GLU A 412 -10.65 3.01 -20.67
C GLU A 412 -12.14 2.88 -20.39
N GLN A 413 -12.58 1.78 -19.78
CA GLN A 413 -14.00 1.58 -19.44
C GLN A 413 -14.49 2.65 -18.46
N ARG A 414 -13.66 3.00 -17.47
CA ARG A 414 -13.94 4.08 -16.52
C ARG A 414 -13.92 5.45 -17.19
N ARG A 415 -13.08 5.66 -18.20
CA ARG A 415 -13.07 6.89 -18.99
C ARG A 415 -14.36 7.07 -19.81
N ILE A 416 -14.80 6.03 -20.53
CA ILE A 416 -16.00 6.10 -21.36
C ILE A 416 -17.22 6.47 -20.53
N LEU A 417 -17.42 5.84 -19.37
CA LEU A 417 -18.57 6.16 -18.50
C LEU A 417 -18.53 7.60 -17.97
N ARG A 418 -17.33 8.15 -17.75
CA ARG A 418 -17.13 9.54 -17.34
C ARG A 418 -17.42 10.54 -18.46
N GLU A 419 -17.33 10.13 -19.71
CA GLU A 419 -17.58 10.95 -20.90
C GLU A 419 -19.05 10.89 -21.36
N LYS A 420 -19.89 10.03 -20.74
CA LYS A 420 -21.33 9.90 -21.04
C LYS A 420 -22.21 11.07 -20.55
N GLY A 421 -21.67 11.96 -19.73
CA GLY A 421 -22.31 13.18 -19.27
C GLY A 421 -21.37 14.37 -19.34
N MET A 422 -21.91 15.57 -19.19
CA MET A 422 -21.11 16.80 -19.09
C MET A 422 -20.48 16.89 -17.70
N HIS A 423 -19.33 16.24 -17.51
CA HIS A 423 -18.54 16.23 -16.27
C HIS A 423 -19.27 15.67 -15.02
N PRO A 424 -19.88 14.47 -15.07
CA PRO A 424 -20.58 13.89 -13.91
C PRO A 424 -19.63 13.58 -12.76
N ASP A 425 -20.11 13.70 -11.53
CA ASP A 425 -19.40 13.27 -10.33
C ASP A 425 -19.12 11.77 -10.36
N VAL A 426 -17.98 11.35 -9.81
CA VAL A 426 -17.50 9.97 -9.88
C VAL A 426 -17.22 9.42 -8.49
N LEU A 427 -17.86 8.29 -8.18
CA LEU A 427 -17.68 7.53 -6.95
C LEU A 427 -17.26 6.09 -7.27
N PHE A 428 -16.05 5.72 -6.89
CA PHE A 428 -15.58 4.34 -6.94
C PHE A 428 -15.85 3.63 -5.62
N MET A 429 -16.23 2.37 -5.65
CA MET A 429 -16.35 1.54 -4.46
C MET A 429 -15.41 0.34 -4.53
N THR A 430 -14.84 -0.02 -3.38
CA THR A 430 -14.04 -1.24 -3.25
C THR A 430 -14.35 -1.98 -1.95
N ALA A 431 -14.41 -3.30 -2.03
CA ALA A 431 -14.55 -4.17 -0.88
C ALA A 431 -13.21 -4.58 -0.25
N THR A 432 -12.09 -4.38 -0.95
CA THR A 432 -10.74 -4.56 -0.38
C THR A 432 -10.34 -3.31 0.39
N PRO A 433 -10.30 -3.36 1.74
CA PRO A 433 -9.74 -2.27 2.50
C PRO A 433 -8.25 -2.15 2.17
N ILE A 434 -7.87 -1.01 1.60
CA ILE A 434 -6.47 -0.64 1.43
C ILE A 434 -6.18 0.36 2.54
N PRO A 435 -5.04 0.25 3.25
CA PRO A 435 -4.64 1.29 4.19
C PRO A 435 -4.77 2.65 3.51
N ARG A 436 -5.55 3.57 4.09
CA ARG A 436 -5.98 4.82 3.43
C ARG A 436 -4.81 5.58 2.81
N THR A 437 -3.70 5.61 3.54
CA THR A 437 -2.47 6.27 3.14
C THR A 437 -1.86 5.66 1.87
N LEU A 438 -1.93 4.32 1.72
CA LEU A 438 -1.52 3.64 0.49
C LEU A 438 -2.51 3.88 -0.63
N ALA A 439 -3.81 3.88 -0.34
CA ALA A 439 -4.83 4.16 -1.35
C ALA A 439 -4.62 5.55 -1.98
N ILE A 440 -4.35 6.57 -1.16
CA ILE A 440 -4.07 7.94 -1.66
C ILE A 440 -2.75 7.99 -2.43
N THR A 441 -1.72 7.27 -1.98
CA THR A 441 -0.40 7.27 -2.63
C THR A 441 -0.43 6.50 -3.97
N ALA A 442 -1.22 5.42 -4.06
CA ALA A 442 -1.35 4.57 -5.25
C ALA A 442 -2.41 5.07 -6.25
N PHE A 443 -3.51 5.65 -5.77
CA PHE A 443 -4.62 6.16 -6.59
C PHE A 443 -4.66 7.70 -6.56
N GLY A 444 -3.49 8.34 -6.53
CA GLY A 444 -3.27 9.75 -6.17
C GLY A 444 -3.98 10.84 -6.97
N ASP A 445 -4.92 10.53 -7.85
CA ASP A 445 -5.88 11.45 -8.44
C ASP A 445 -7.28 11.42 -7.77
N MET A 446 -7.50 10.51 -6.81
CA MET A 446 -8.78 10.30 -6.12
C MET A 446 -8.76 10.69 -4.63
N ASP A 447 -9.84 11.31 -4.16
CA ASP A 447 -10.11 11.47 -2.73
C ASP A 447 -10.54 10.14 -2.11
N VAL A 448 -10.05 9.80 -0.91
CA VAL A 448 -10.38 8.52 -0.26
C VAL A 448 -11.25 8.72 0.97
N SER A 449 -12.46 8.17 0.93
CA SER A 449 -13.37 7.99 2.05
C SER A 449 -13.28 6.56 2.58
N THR A 450 -13.21 6.42 3.91
CA THR A 450 -13.07 5.11 4.56
C THR A 450 -14.22 4.89 5.54
N ILE A 451 -14.92 3.77 5.39
CA ILE A 451 -15.88 3.24 6.39
C ILE A 451 -15.16 2.18 7.23
N ASP A 452 -14.76 2.59 8.42
CA ASP A 452 -14.00 1.84 9.43
C ASP A 452 -14.88 1.23 10.54
N GLU A 453 -16.20 1.42 10.46
CA GLU A 453 -17.18 0.87 11.40
C GLU A 453 -18.07 -0.18 10.71
N LEU A 454 -18.38 -1.27 11.41
CA LEU A 454 -19.37 -2.25 10.97
C LEU A 454 -20.76 -1.91 11.55
N PRO A 455 -21.86 -2.18 10.81
CA PRO A 455 -23.22 -1.97 11.32
C PRO A 455 -23.49 -2.76 12.61
N ALA A 456 -24.32 -2.19 13.49
CA ALA A 456 -24.70 -2.82 14.75
C ALA A 456 -25.44 -4.15 14.51
N GLY A 457 -25.20 -5.15 15.37
CA GLY A 457 -25.86 -6.46 15.32
C GLY A 457 -25.15 -7.53 14.48
N ARG A 458 -24.09 -7.19 13.75
CA ARG A 458 -23.28 -8.17 13.02
C ARG A 458 -22.35 -8.93 13.96
N LYS A 459 -22.43 -10.26 13.93
CA LYS A 459 -21.52 -11.13 14.70
C LYS A 459 -20.21 -11.32 13.93
N PRO A 460 -19.04 -11.25 14.58
CA PRO A 460 -17.76 -11.52 13.93
C PRO A 460 -17.71 -12.98 13.47
N VAL A 461 -17.02 -13.24 12.36
CA VAL A 461 -16.85 -14.60 11.85
C VAL A 461 -15.80 -15.31 12.68
N GLU A 462 -16.16 -16.43 13.30
CA GLU A 462 -15.20 -17.25 14.03
C GLU A 462 -14.29 -17.97 13.04
N THR A 463 -13.00 -17.63 13.07
CA THR A 463 -12.03 -18.12 12.08
C THR A 463 -11.08 -19.12 12.73
N TYR A 464 -11.01 -20.33 12.18
CA TYR A 464 -10.18 -21.42 12.68
C TYR A 464 -9.18 -21.88 11.62
N TRP A 465 -7.92 -22.04 12.00
CA TRP A 465 -6.91 -22.71 11.18
C TRP A 465 -6.72 -24.15 11.65
N VAL A 466 -6.88 -25.10 10.73
CA VAL A 466 -6.82 -26.54 10.96
C VAL A 466 -5.96 -27.22 9.91
N LYS A 467 -5.48 -28.42 10.23
CA LYS A 467 -4.74 -29.28 9.30
C LYS A 467 -5.68 -30.25 8.58
N HIS A 468 -5.18 -30.84 7.50
CA HIS A 468 -5.91 -31.77 6.66
C HIS A 468 -6.41 -33.04 7.38
N ASP A 469 -5.76 -33.45 8.47
CA ASP A 469 -6.16 -34.59 9.30
C ASP A 469 -7.49 -34.37 10.04
N MET A 470 -7.93 -33.12 10.21
CA MET A 470 -9.20 -32.78 10.83
C MET A 470 -10.38 -32.75 9.86
N LEU A 471 -10.20 -33.15 8.60
CA LEU A 471 -11.23 -33.03 7.56
C LEU A 471 -12.56 -33.70 7.94
N ASP A 472 -12.54 -34.92 8.48
CA ASP A 472 -13.77 -35.63 8.88
C ASP A 472 -14.56 -34.86 9.94
N ARG A 473 -13.86 -34.20 10.87
CA ARG A 473 -14.48 -33.36 11.90
C ARG A 473 -15.13 -32.11 11.30
N ILE A 474 -14.52 -31.53 10.26
CA ILE A 474 -15.05 -30.39 9.53
C ILE A 474 -16.30 -30.80 8.75
N LEU A 475 -16.31 -31.97 8.10
CA LEU A 475 -17.48 -32.50 7.39
C LEU A 475 -18.66 -32.78 8.34
N ALA A 476 -18.38 -33.29 9.54
CA ALA A 476 -19.39 -33.44 10.59
C ALA A 476 -19.92 -32.07 11.07
N PHE A 477 -19.05 -31.08 11.20
CA PHE A 477 -19.44 -29.71 11.54
C PHE A 477 -20.32 -29.06 10.46
N ILE A 478 -19.95 -29.19 9.19
CA ILE A 478 -20.78 -28.75 8.07
C ILE A 478 -22.16 -29.41 8.16
N SER A 479 -22.22 -30.74 8.33
CA SER A 479 -23.50 -31.47 8.46
C SER A 479 -24.41 -30.84 9.52
N LYS A 480 -23.86 -30.53 10.71
CA LYS A 480 -24.61 -29.91 11.81
C LYS A 480 -25.17 -28.53 11.47
N GLU A 481 -24.47 -27.74 10.66
CA GLU A 481 -24.95 -26.45 10.21
C GLU A 481 -26.01 -26.59 9.12
N LEU A 482 -25.83 -27.54 8.18
CA LEU A 482 -26.81 -27.86 7.15
C LEU A 482 -28.12 -28.43 7.74
N ASP A 483 -28.05 -29.23 8.82
CA ASP A 483 -29.21 -29.73 9.56
C ASP A 483 -30.08 -28.60 10.14
N LYS A 484 -29.50 -27.41 10.36
CA LYS A 484 -30.23 -26.21 10.79
C LYS A 484 -30.81 -25.42 9.62
N GLY A 485 -30.78 -25.98 8.40
CA GLY A 485 -31.25 -25.33 7.17
C GLY A 485 -30.28 -24.30 6.59
N ARG A 486 -29.01 -24.32 7.01
CA ARG A 486 -27.98 -23.35 6.56
C ARG A 486 -27.24 -23.87 5.34
N GLN A 487 -26.35 -23.04 4.79
CA GLN A 487 -25.55 -23.37 3.61
C GLN A 487 -24.04 -23.17 3.84
N ALA A 488 -23.23 -23.83 3.02
CA ALA A 488 -21.78 -23.81 3.13
C ALA A 488 -21.08 -23.52 1.78
N TYR A 489 -20.04 -22.68 1.84
CA TYR A 489 -19.08 -22.51 0.75
C TYR A 489 -17.85 -23.38 1.00
N VAL A 490 -17.35 -24.02 -0.04
CA VAL A 490 -16.10 -24.77 -0.03
C VAL A 490 -15.21 -24.30 -1.17
N ILE A 491 -14.08 -23.69 -0.84
CA ILE A 491 -13.20 -23.04 -1.79
C ILE A 491 -11.93 -23.87 -1.99
N SER A 492 -11.62 -24.16 -3.25
CA SER A 492 -10.37 -24.80 -3.68
C SER A 492 -9.41 -23.74 -4.25
N PRO A 493 -8.10 -23.83 -3.97
CA PRO A 493 -7.11 -22.90 -4.52
C PRO A 493 -7.02 -22.96 -6.05
N LEU A 494 -6.59 -21.84 -6.62
CA LEU A 494 -5.99 -21.80 -7.95
C LEU A 494 -4.47 -21.99 -7.81
N ILE A 495 -3.86 -22.71 -8.74
CA ILE A 495 -2.43 -22.89 -8.93
C ILE A 495 -2.08 -22.03 -10.15
N GLU A 496 -1.39 -20.92 -9.91
CA GLU A 496 -1.04 -19.89 -10.90
C GLU A 496 -0.33 -20.44 -12.16
N GLU A 497 0.29 -21.63 -12.06
CA GLU A 497 1.02 -22.27 -13.15
C GLU A 497 0.17 -23.22 -14.02
N SER A 498 -1.06 -23.60 -13.62
CA SER A 498 -1.87 -24.53 -14.42
C SER A 498 -3.38 -24.52 -14.12
N GLU A 499 -4.15 -23.80 -14.95
CA GLU A 499 -5.62 -23.82 -14.91
C GLU A 499 -6.24 -25.23 -15.06
N LYS A 500 -5.52 -26.19 -15.66
CA LYS A 500 -6.01 -27.58 -15.79
C LYS A 500 -6.02 -28.29 -14.43
N LEU A 501 -5.02 -28.04 -13.59
CA LEU A 501 -4.94 -28.61 -12.24
C LEU A 501 -6.01 -27.99 -11.33
N ASP A 502 -6.34 -26.72 -11.52
CA ASP A 502 -7.35 -26.01 -10.72
C ASP A 502 -8.76 -26.58 -10.90
N LEU A 503 -9.10 -26.85 -12.16
CA LEU A 503 -10.35 -27.50 -12.50
C LEU A 503 -10.42 -28.89 -11.87
N GLN A 504 -9.32 -29.64 -11.94
CA GLN A 504 -9.24 -30.99 -11.38
C GLN A 504 -9.40 -30.98 -9.86
N ASN A 505 -8.72 -30.07 -9.14
CA ASN A 505 -8.85 -29.95 -7.70
C ASN A 505 -10.29 -29.62 -7.26
N ALA A 506 -10.94 -28.66 -7.92
CA ALA A 506 -12.33 -28.31 -7.61
C ALA A 506 -13.31 -29.46 -7.92
N MET A 507 -13.07 -30.20 -9.02
CA MET A 507 -13.85 -31.39 -9.37
C MET A 507 -13.64 -32.55 -8.39
N ASP A 508 -12.41 -32.76 -7.92
CA ASP A 508 -12.09 -33.82 -6.96
C ASP A 508 -12.74 -33.54 -5.60
N VAL A 509 -12.67 -32.30 -5.11
CA VAL A 509 -13.38 -31.85 -3.90
C VAL A 509 -14.89 -31.98 -4.10
N HIS A 510 -15.44 -31.60 -5.25
CA HIS A 510 -16.86 -31.77 -5.56
C HIS A 510 -17.30 -33.23 -5.55
N ALA A 511 -16.52 -34.12 -6.16
CA ALA A 511 -16.80 -35.55 -6.17
C ALA A 511 -16.74 -36.14 -4.75
N GLN A 512 -15.74 -35.76 -3.96
CA GLN A 512 -15.60 -36.20 -2.57
C GLN A 512 -16.79 -35.77 -1.71
N LEU A 513 -17.19 -34.49 -1.79
CA LEU A 513 -18.31 -33.97 -1.01
C LEU A 513 -19.65 -34.51 -1.49
N SER A 514 -19.83 -34.64 -2.81
CA SER A 514 -21.03 -35.26 -3.39
C SER A 514 -21.20 -36.71 -2.91
N HIS A 515 -20.10 -37.45 -2.80
CA HIS A 515 -20.12 -38.81 -2.25
C HIS A 515 -20.47 -38.82 -0.75
N TYR A 516 -19.82 -37.97 0.05
CA TYR A 516 -20.05 -37.92 1.50
C TYR A 516 -21.47 -37.46 1.88
N PHE A 517 -22.05 -36.53 1.12
CA PHE A 517 -23.38 -35.96 1.36
C PHE A 517 -24.49 -36.59 0.50
N ALA A 518 -24.18 -37.66 -0.23
CA ALA A 518 -25.11 -38.36 -1.11
C ALA A 518 -26.42 -38.70 -0.38
N GLY A 519 -27.54 -38.33 -1.00
CA GLY A 519 -28.89 -38.58 -0.47
C GLY A 519 -29.33 -37.68 0.70
N ARG A 520 -28.47 -36.76 1.17
CA ARG A 520 -28.79 -35.82 2.26
C ARG A 520 -28.81 -34.36 1.80
N TYR A 521 -27.81 -33.94 1.02
CA TYR A 521 -27.71 -32.56 0.53
C TYR A 521 -27.19 -32.52 -0.90
N ASN A 522 -27.54 -31.44 -1.60
CA ASN A 522 -27.07 -31.16 -2.96
C ASN A 522 -25.78 -30.34 -2.91
N VAL A 523 -24.78 -30.81 -3.67
CA VAL A 523 -23.47 -30.17 -3.82
C VAL A 523 -23.35 -29.60 -5.23
N GLY A 524 -23.21 -28.28 -5.34
CA GLY A 524 -22.96 -27.57 -6.58
C GLY A 524 -21.47 -27.38 -6.84
N LEU A 525 -21.11 -27.16 -8.11
CA LEU A 525 -19.74 -26.86 -8.55
C LEU A 525 -19.74 -25.57 -9.36
N MET A 526 -18.80 -24.67 -9.07
CA MET A 526 -18.58 -23.45 -9.85
C MET A 526 -17.10 -23.20 -10.08
N HIS A 527 -16.68 -23.01 -11.32
CA HIS A 527 -15.28 -22.72 -11.66
C HIS A 527 -15.15 -21.71 -12.80
N GLY A 528 -13.93 -21.18 -13.01
CA GLY A 528 -13.64 -20.10 -13.98
C GLY A 528 -14.07 -20.41 -15.41
N ARG A 529 -13.97 -21.67 -15.83
CA ARG A 529 -14.33 -22.14 -17.18
C ARG A 529 -15.83 -22.29 -17.47
N LEU A 530 -16.70 -22.22 -16.46
CA LEU A 530 -18.13 -22.26 -16.72
C LEU A 530 -18.53 -21.00 -17.52
N PRO A 531 -19.35 -21.14 -18.56
CA PRO A 531 -20.00 -20.00 -19.20
C PRO A 531 -20.72 -19.13 -18.16
N SER A 532 -20.76 -17.81 -18.37
CA SER A 532 -21.38 -16.87 -17.41
C SER A 532 -22.81 -17.28 -17.03
N LYS A 533 -23.60 -17.69 -18.03
CA LYS A 533 -24.98 -18.17 -17.82
C LYS A 533 -25.05 -19.37 -16.87
N GLU A 534 -24.14 -20.34 -16.99
CA GLU A 534 -24.11 -21.51 -16.10
C GLU A 534 -23.68 -21.13 -14.68
N LYS A 535 -22.74 -20.19 -14.53
CA LYS A 535 -22.36 -19.65 -13.21
C LYS A 535 -23.55 -18.98 -12.54
N ASP A 536 -24.30 -18.18 -13.30
CA ASP A 536 -25.49 -17.48 -12.82
C ASP A 536 -26.57 -18.48 -12.38
N GLU A 537 -26.83 -19.52 -13.18
CA GLU A 537 -27.78 -20.59 -12.82
C GLU A 537 -27.36 -21.33 -11.53
N VAL A 538 -26.09 -21.71 -11.39
CA VAL A 538 -25.58 -22.37 -10.17
C VAL A 538 -25.72 -21.46 -8.95
N MET A 539 -25.39 -20.17 -9.09
CA MET A 539 -25.50 -19.20 -8.01
C MET A 539 -26.95 -18.90 -7.63
N GLN A 540 -27.88 -18.85 -8.59
CA GLN A 540 -29.31 -18.72 -8.30
C GLN A 540 -29.84 -19.91 -7.50
N ARG A 541 -29.48 -21.14 -7.90
CA ARG A 541 -29.86 -22.36 -7.18
C ARG A 541 -29.27 -22.43 -5.78
N PHE A 542 -28.03 -21.96 -5.62
CA PHE A 542 -27.42 -21.82 -4.30
C PHE A 542 -28.15 -20.73 -3.48
N SER A 543 -28.36 -19.53 -4.01
CA SER A 543 -29.08 -18.46 -3.31
C SER A 543 -30.51 -18.85 -2.92
N GLY A 544 -31.19 -19.65 -3.74
CA GLY A 544 -32.54 -20.17 -3.49
C GLY A 544 -32.59 -21.36 -2.53
N GLY A 545 -31.45 -21.87 -2.08
CA GLY A 545 -31.36 -22.98 -1.13
C GLY A 545 -31.56 -24.37 -1.73
N GLU A 546 -31.66 -24.51 -3.06
CA GLU A 546 -31.72 -25.83 -3.74
C GLU A 546 -30.40 -26.59 -3.60
N VAL A 547 -29.29 -25.85 -3.63
CA VAL A 547 -27.93 -26.33 -3.39
C VAL A 547 -27.51 -25.87 -2.00
N GLN A 548 -27.14 -26.80 -1.13
CA GLN A 548 -26.75 -26.47 0.25
C GLN A 548 -25.24 -26.29 0.40
N ILE A 549 -24.44 -26.91 -0.47
CA ILE A 549 -22.98 -26.80 -0.48
C ILE A 549 -22.52 -26.34 -1.86
N LEU A 550 -21.78 -25.24 -1.93
CA LEU A 550 -21.17 -24.78 -3.18
C LEU A 550 -19.66 -24.97 -3.14
N VAL A 551 -19.16 -25.89 -3.98
CA VAL A 551 -17.73 -26.05 -4.24
C VAL A 551 -17.31 -25.08 -5.33
N SER A 552 -16.30 -24.25 -5.07
CA SER A 552 -15.82 -23.31 -6.07
C SER A 552 -14.34 -22.99 -5.98
N THR A 553 -13.80 -22.37 -7.03
CA THR A 553 -12.52 -21.68 -6.98
C THR A 553 -12.72 -20.24 -6.48
N THR A 554 -11.73 -19.35 -6.65
CA THR A 554 -11.83 -17.91 -6.34
C THR A 554 -12.94 -17.16 -7.10
N VAL A 555 -13.69 -17.81 -8.00
CA VAL A 555 -14.78 -17.18 -8.75
C VAL A 555 -15.93 -16.71 -7.84
N VAL A 556 -16.12 -17.31 -6.65
CA VAL A 556 -17.09 -16.82 -5.64
C VAL A 556 -16.73 -15.41 -5.13
N GLU A 557 -15.51 -14.91 -5.38
CA GLU A 557 -15.14 -13.52 -5.08
C GLU A 557 -16.11 -12.50 -5.68
N VAL A 558 -16.91 -12.86 -6.69
CA VAL A 558 -17.88 -11.94 -7.29
C VAL A 558 -19.17 -11.89 -6.47
N GLY A 559 -19.21 -10.99 -5.50
CA GLY A 559 -20.41 -10.20 -5.20
C GLY A 559 -21.60 -10.81 -4.45
N VAL A 560 -21.96 -12.07 -4.68
CA VAL A 560 -23.30 -12.58 -4.31
C VAL A 560 -23.50 -12.61 -2.80
N ASN A 561 -24.54 -11.91 -2.32
CA ASN A 561 -25.02 -12.01 -0.94
C ASN A 561 -25.91 -13.26 -0.76
N VAL A 562 -25.47 -14.22 0.06
CA VAL A 562 -26.31 -15.36 0.50
C VAL A 562 -26.41 -15.33 2.03
N PRO A 563 -27.45 -14.69 2.61
CA PRO A 563 -27.56 -14.51 4.07
C PRO A 563 -27.58 -15.81 4.87
N ASN A 564 -28.05 -16.90 4.25
CA ASN A 564 -28.15 -18.22 4.87
C ASN A 564 -26.84 -19.04 4.82
N ALA A 565 -25.82 -18.56 4.11
CA ALA A 565 -24.51 -19.17 4.09
C ALA A 565 -23.74 -18.82 5.38
N SER A 566 -23.53 -19.84 6.21
CA SER A 566 -22.96 -19.68 7.56
C SER A 566 -21.56 -20.29 7.71
N VAL A 567 -21.16 -21.17 6.79
CA VAL A 567 -19.86 -21.84 6.84
C VAL A 567 -19.06 -21.55 5.58
N MET A 568 -17.82 -21.11 5.77
CA MET A 568 -16.81 -20.95 4.72
C MET A 568 -15.66 -21.92 5.00
N VAL A 569 -15.37 -22.83 4.09
CA VAL A 569 -14.21 -23.73 4.17
C VAL A 569 -13.27 -23.42 3.02
N ILE A 570 -11.99 -23.22 3.31
CA ILE A 570 -10.96 -22.92 2.31
C ILE A 570 -9.89 -24.01 2.40
N TYR A 571 -9.76 -24.81 1.34
CA TYR A 571 -8.72 -25.81 1.19
C TYR A 571 -7.39 -25.16 0.81
N ASP A 572 -6.28 -25.76 1.24
CA ASP A 572 -4.91 -25.26 1.03
C ASP A 572 -4.82 -23.72 1.20
N ALA A 573 -5.35 -23.21 2.31
CA ALA A 573 -5.51 -21.77 2.51
C ALA A 573 -4.17 -21.00 2.47
N GLU A 574 -3.03 -21.67 2.67
CA GLU A 574 -1.70 -21.09 2.52
C GLU A 574 -1.36 -20.64 1.08
N ARG A 575 -2.09 -21.13 0.08
CA ARG A 575 -1.91 -20.73 -1.33
C ARG A 575 -2.56 -19.39 -1.66
N PHE A 576 -3.44 -18.88 -0.80
CA PHE A 576 -4.12 -17.61 -1.02
C PHE A 576 -3.37 -16.46 -0.33
N GLY A 577 -3.50 -15.27 -0.91
CA GLY A 577 -3.10 -14.02 -0.25
C GLY A 577 -4.07 -13.64 0.88
N LEU A 578 -3.61 -12.85 1.86
CA LEU A 578 -4.47 -12.40 2.97
C LEU A 578 -5.71 -11.64 2.51
N ALA A 579 -5.56 -10.76 1.52
CA ALA A 579 -6.69 -10.00 0.97
C ALA A 579 -7.77 -10.93 0.39
N GLN A 580 -7.38 -11.99 -0.33
CA GLN A 580 -8.29 -12.98 -0.90
C GLN A 580 -8.99 -13.78 0.22
N LEU A 581 -8.23 -14.26 1.20
CA LEU A 581 -8.79 -14.98 2.36
C LEU A 581 -9.81 -14.11 3.11
N HIS A 582 -9.53 -12.82 3.27
CA HIS A 582 -10.44 -11.87 3.91
C HIS A 582 -11.71 -11.65 3.09
N GLN A 583 -11.59 -11.47 1.77
CA GLN A 583 -12.74 -11.35 0.87
C GLN A 583 -13.62 -12.61 0.92
N LEU A 584 -13.01 -13.80 0.86
CA LEU A 584 -13.71 -15.08 0.98
C LEU A 584 -14.41 -15.20 2.34
N ARG A 585 -13.72 -14.90 3.45
CA ARG A 585 -14.33 -14.85 4.79
C ARG A 585 -15.55 -13.92 4.82
N GLY A 586 -15.49 -12.77 4.17
CA GLY A 586 -16.60 -11.81 4.09
C GLY A 586 -17.82 -12.27 3.26
N ARG A 587 -17.75 -13.43 2.60
CA ARG A 587 -18.90 -14.05 1.92
C ARG A 587 -19.88 -14.73 2.88
N VAL A 588 -19.46 -14.99 4.12
CA VAL A 588 -20.33 -15.47 5.21
C VAL A 588 -20.50 -14.39 6.28
N GLY A 589 -21.40 -14.60 7.25
CA GLY A 589 -21.65 -13.61 8.31
C GLY A 589 -22.50 -12.43 7.84
N ARG A 590 -23.40 -12.67 6.88
CA ARG A 590 -24.35 -11.66 6.34
C ARG A 590 -25.76 -11.76 6.95
N GLY A 591 -26.07 -12.88 7.60
CA GLY A 591 -27.29 -13.06 8.41
C GLY A 591 -27.09 -12.75 9.89
N ALA A 592 -28.15 -12.95 10.70
CA ALA A 592 -28.10 -12.78 12.16
C ALA A 592 -27.40 -13.93 12.91
N GLU A 593 -27.14 -15.02 12.19
CA GLU A 593 -26.57 -16.25 12.74
C GLU A 593 -25.04 -16.19 12.84
N GLN A 594 -24.49 -16.89 13.85
CA GLN A 594 -23.05 -17.06 13.98
C GLN A 594 -22.51 -17.78 12.74
N SER A 595 -21.46 -17.22 12.15
CA SER A 595 -20.80 -17.78 10.97
C SER A 595 -19.36 -18.16 11.25
N TYR A 596 -18.84 -19.10 10.46
CA TYR A 596 -17.57 -19.77 10.69
C TYR A 596 -16.73 -19.77 9.42
N CYS A 597 -15.44 -19.50 9.56
CA CYS A 597 -14.46 -19.61 8.49
C CYS A 597 -13.39 -20.62 8.91
N ILE A 598 -13.20 -21.67 8.12
CA ILE A 598 -12.29 -22.77 8.41
C ILE A 598 -11.22 -22.79 7.32
N LEU A 599 -9.98 -22.52 7.72
CA LEU A 599 -8.80 -22.52 6.88
C LEU A 599 -8.11 -23.89 7.03
N ILE A 600 -8.21 -24.74 6.02
CA ILE A 600 -7.51 -26.03 5.98
C ILE A 600 -6.16 -25.78 5.31
N ALA A 601 -5.07 -25.88 6.06
CA ALA A 601 -3.73 -25.52 5.57
C ALA A 601 -2.61 -26.22 6.36
N ASP A 602 -1.53 -26.62 5.68
CA ASP A 602 -0.30 -27.12 6.34
C ASP A 602 0.96 -26.35 5.84
N PRO A 603 1.05 -25.03 6.14
CA PRO A 603 2.12 -24.18 5.66
C PRO A 603 3.48 -24.61 6.20
N LYS A 604 4.41 -24.87 5.29
CA LYS A 604 5.80 -25.23 5.61
C LYS A 604 6.68 -24.02 5.95
N SER A 605 6.33 -22.83 5.46
CA SER A 605 7.09 -21.58 5.66
C SER A 605 6.58 -20.79 6.86
N GLU A 606 7.47 -20.04 7.53
CA GLU A 606 7.07 -19.14 8.62
C GLU A 606 6.12 -18.03 8.14
N VAL A 607 6.33 -17.50 6.92
CA VAL A 607 5.41 -16.52 6.30
C VAL A 607 4.01 -17.12 6.12
N GLY A 608 3.91 -18.38 5.69
CA GLY A 608 2.62 -19.07 5.54
C GLY A 608 1.91 -19.29 6.87
N LYS A 609 2.65 -19.63 7.94
CA LYS A 609 2.09 -19.77 9.29
C LYS A 609 1.60 -18.44 9.85
N GLU A 610 2.38 -17.39 9.68
CA GLU A 610 2.01 -16.04 10.13
C GLU A 610 0.77 -15.54 9.39
N ARG A 611 0.65 -15.85 8.10
CA ARG A 611 -0.56 -15.58 7.32
C ARG A 611 -1.82 -16.20 7.94
N MET A 612 -1.76 -17.48 8.27
CA MET A 612 -2.90 -18.17 8.90
C MET A 612 -3.21 -17.59 10.27
N ARG A 613 -2.18 -17.27 11.07
CA ARG A 613 -2.34 -16.65 12.38
C ARG A 613 -3.07 -15.30 12.29
N ILE A 614 -2.65 -14.43 11.38
CA ILE A 614 -3.29 -13.12 11.16
C ILE A 614 -4.79 -13.28 10.89
N MET A 615 -5.17 -14.20 10.00
CA MET A 615 -6.59 -14.44 9.69
C MET A 615 -7.41 -14.92 10.89
N THR A 616 -6.79 -15.65 11.83
CA THR A 616 -7.46 -16.11 13.05
C THR A 616 -7.53 -15.06 14.16
N GLU A 617 -6.63 -14.07 14.16
CA GLU A 617 -6.53 -13.07 15.23
C GLU A 617 -7.44 -11.85 15.03
N THR A 618 -7.71 -11.46 13.79
CA THR A 618 -8.48 -10.24 13.50
C THR A 618 -9.55 -10.46 12.44
N ASN A 619 -10.72 -9.83 12.67
CA ASN A 619 -11.79 -9.72 11.68
C ASN A 619 -11.74 -8.41 10.88
N ASP A 620 -10.91 -7.45 11.30
CA ASP A 620 -10.80 -6.14 10.66
C ASP A 620 -9.96 -6.23 9.40
N GLY A 621 -10.59 -6.00 8.25
CA GLY A 621 -9.91 -6.03 6.96
C GLY A 621 -8.79 -4.99 6.80
N PHE A 622 -8.87 -3.83 7.46
CA PHE A 622 -7.79 -2.82 7.39
C PHE A 622 -6.53 -3.32 8.11
N GLU A 623 -6.70 -3.97 9.25
CA GLU A 623 -5.59 -4.60 9.98
C GLU A 623 -5.02 -5.77 9.18
N VAL A 624 -5.86 -6.59 8.54
CA VAL A 624 -5.40 -7.67 7.65
C VAL A 624 -4.56 -7.11 6.50
N ALA A 625 -5.03 -6.06 5.83
CA ALA A 625 -4.31 -5.43 4.72
C ALA A 625 -2.99 -4.79 5.16
N ARG A 626 -2.94 -4.18 6.35
CA ARG A 626 -1.71 -3.65 6.94
C ARG A 626 -0.67 -4.75 7.17
N ARG A 627 -1.08 -5.86 7.80
CA ARG A 627 -0.18 -6.99 8.06
C ARG A 627 0.23 -7.74 6.78
N ASP A 628 -0.62 -7.81 5.77
CA ASP A 628 -0.26 -8.37 4.45
C ASP A 628 0.86 -7.57 3.80
N LEU A 629 0.80 -6.24 3.88
CA LEU A 629 1.86 -5.37 3.39
C LEU A 629 3.18 -5.57 4.15
N GLU A 630 3.11 -5.69 5.48
CA GLU A 630 4.29 -5.98 6.32
C GLU A 630 4.93 -7.33 5.96
N LEU A 631 4.12 -8.35 5.66
CA LEU A 631 4.61 -9.68 5.28
C LEU A 631 5.20 -9.75 3.87
N ARG A 632 4.62 -9.04 2.90
CA ARG A 632 5.09 -9.02 1.50
C ARG A 632 6.29 -8.09 1.28
N GLY A 633 6.41 -7.06 2.11
CA GLY A 633 7.36 -5.97 1.88
C GLY A 633 6.93 -5.06 0.70
N PRO A 634 7.62 -3.93 0.51
CA PRO A 634 7.20 -2.87 -0.42
C PRO A 634 7.21 -3.27 -1.92
N GLY A 635 7.94 -4.32 -2.31
CA GLY A 635 8.20 -4.65 -3.72
C GLY A 635 7.12 -5.49 -4.42
N ASP A 636 6.33 -6.30 -3.70
CA ASP A 636 5.46 -7.32 -4.32
C ASP A 636 3.97 -6.92 -4.41
N PHE A 637 3.49 -5.96 -3.60
CA PHE A 637 2.08 -5.56 -3.62
C PHE A 637 1.69 -4.88 -4.95
N PHE A 638 2.65 -4.24 -5.62
CA PHE A 638 2.39 -3.42 -6.79
C PHE A 638 2.78 -4.08 -8.11
N GLY A 639 3.41 -5.26 -8.09
CA GLY A 639 3.92 -5.90 -9.30
C GLY A 639 5.17 -5.18 -9.85
N THR A 640 6.01 -5.92 -10.55
CA THR A 640 7.30 -5.48 -11.09
C THR A 640 7.27 -4.08 -11.72
N LYS A 641 8.03 -3.15 -11.14
CA LYS A 641 8.60 -1.92 -11.73
C LYS A 641 7.67 -0.97 -12.53
N GLN A 642 6.34 -1.15 -12.54
CA GLN A 642 5.43 -0.40 -13.44
C GLN A 642 4.26 0.32 -12.76
N SER A 643 4.23 0.42 -11.44
CA SER A 643 3.03 0.82 -10.70
C SER A 643 3.29 1.97 -9.74
N GLY A 644 3.27 3.18 -10.29
CA GLY A 644 2.76 4.43 -9.70
C GLY A 644 3.38 5.01 -8.42
N LEU A 645 4.01 4.22 -7.56
CA LEU A 645 4.61 4.66 -6.32
C LEU A 645 6.03 5.22 -6.58
N PRO A 646 6.36 6.40 -6.04
CA PRO A 646 7.71 6.91 -6.12
C PRO A 646 8.67 6.03 -5.33
N GLU A 647 9.89 5.89 -5.84
CA GLU A 647 10.99 5.32 -5.07
C GLU A 647 11.49 6.38 -4.08
N PHE A 648 11.26 6.12 -2.79
CA PHE A 648 11.72 6.98 -1.70
C PHE A 648 13.19 6.67 -1.40
N LYS A 649 13.99 7.72 -1.17
CA LYS A 649 15.44 7.63 -0.90
C LYS A 649 15.73 7.08 0.49
N ILE A 650 14.90 7.41 1.49
CA ILE A 650 15.08 7.00 2.90
C ILE A 650 13.83 6.36 3.47
N ALA A 651 12.66 6.95 3.18
CA ALA A 651 11.42 6.51 3.76
C ALA A 651 11.00 5.14 3.22
N ASP A 652 10.45 4.30 4.08
CA ASP A 652 9.79 3.07 3.68
C ASP A 652 8.31 3.22 4.01
N VAL A 653 7.46 3.21 2.98
CA VAL A 653 6.01 3.44 3.11
C VAL A 653 5.35 2.46 4.09
N VAL A 654 5.88 1.24 4.18
CA VAL A 654 5.36 0.18 5.04
C VAL A 654 5.85 0.39 6.47
N GLN A 655 7.17 0.51 6.67
CA GLN A 655 7.75 0.64 8.02
C GLN A 655 7.43 2.00 8.65
N ASP A 656 7.39 3.05 7.86
CA ASP A 656 7.15 4.43 8.28
C ASP A 656 5.66 4.84 8.08
N TYR A 657 4.72 3.89 8.00
CA TYR A 657 3.29 4.15 7.77
C TYR A 657 2.71 5.23 8.68
N ARG A 658 3.00 5.17 9.99
CA ARG A 658 2.54 6.19 10.96
C ARG A 658 3.08 7.58 10.66
N MET A 659 4.32 7.65 10.16
CA MET A 659 4.95 8.90 9.76
C MET A 659 4.28 9.46 8.51
N LEU A 660 3.95 8.60 7.54
CA LEU A 660 3.24 8.97 6.33
C LEU A 660 1.83 9.50 6.62
N GLU A 661 1.12 8.87 7.56
CA GLU A 661 -0.23 9.31 7.97
C GLU A 661 -0.21 10.72 8.58
N VAL A 662 0.76 10.98 9.47
CA VAL A 662 0.97 12.31 10.06
C VAL A 662 1.37 13.32 8.98
N ALA A 663 2.33 12.98 8.11
CA ALA A 663 2.78 13.83 7.02
C ALA A 663 1.64 14.22 6.08
N ARG A 664 0.74 13.27 5.79
CA ARG A 664 -0.48 13.52 5.00
C ARG A 664 -1.42 14.50 5.68
N GLN A 665 -1.72 14.31 6.97
CA GLN A 665 -2.61 15.21 7.69
C GLN A 665 -2.07 16.64 7.70
N GLU A 666 -0.78 16.81 8.00
CA GLU A 666 -0.13 18.13 7.97
C GLU A 666 -0.16 18.76 6.57
N ALA A 667 0.10 17.98 5.52
CA ALA A 667 0.06 18.47 4.14
C ALA A 667 -1.36 18.92 3.73
N ALA A 668 -2.37 18.13 4.07
CA ALA A 668 -3.77 18.46 3.79
C ALA A 668 -4.22 19.72 4.53
N ASP A 669 -3.93 19.80 5.84
CA ASP A 669 -4.25 20.94 6.68
C ASP A 669 -3.57 22.21 6.15
N LEU A 670 -2.29 22.10 5.75
CA LEU A 670 -1.53 23.23 5.23
C LEU A 670 -2.10 23.77 3.91
N ILE A 671 -2.41 22.89 2.96
CA ILE A 671 -2.91 23.28 1.64
C ILE A 671 -4.32 23.88 1.70
N SER A 672 -5.12 23.47 2.69
CA SER A 672 -6.45 24.03 2.93
C SER A 672 -6.40 25.49 3.42
N GLN A 673 -5.28 25.94 3.99
CA GLN A 673 -5.13 27.29 4.50
C GLN A 673 -4.82 28.28 3.36
N PRO A 674 -5.56 29.40 3.24
CA PRO A 674 -5.26 30.43 2.25
C PRO A 674 -3.84 31.02 2.39
N SER A 675 -3.31 31.05 3.61
CA SER A 675 -1.95 31.53 3.92
C SER A 675 -0.86 30.69 3.26
N PHE A 676 -1.07 29.39 2.98
CA PHE A 676 -0.07 28.57 2.28
C PHE A 676 0.26 29.11 0.89
N TRP A 677 -0.75 29.66 0.20
CA TRP A 677 -0.63 30.11 -1.18
C TRP A 677 0.00 31.50 -1.33
N VAL A 678 0.07 32.29 -0.26
CA VAL A 678 0.51 33.71 -0.30
C VAL A 678 1.60 34.03 0.74
N GLY A 679 1.60 33.33 1.88
CA GLY A 679 2.47 33.62 3.02
C GLY A 679 3.95 33.40 2.71
N PRO A 680 4.86 34.29 3.17
CA PRO A 680 6.29 34.18 2.91
C PRO A 680 6.93 32.98 3.62
N GLU A 681 6.40 32.54 4.76
CA GLU A 681 6.94 31.40 5.51
C GLU A 681 6.83 30.05 4.76
N TYR A 682 5.95 29.97 3.75
CA TYR A 682 5.74 28.77 2.93
C TYR A 682 6.41 28.85 1.55
N ALA A 683 7.15 29.93 1.26
CA ALA A 683 7.85 30.10 -0.01
C ALA A 683 8.80 28.93 -0.35
N PRO A 684 9.57 28.35 0.59
CA PRO A 684 10.41 27.18 0.29
C PRO A 684 9.61 25.97 -0.20
N LEU A 685 8.44 25.71 0.40
CA LEU A 685 7.55 24.63 0.00
C LEU A 685 6.92 24.89 -1.38
N ARG A 686 6.47 26.12 -1.65
CA ARG A 686 5.96 26.49 -2.99
C ARG A 686 7.05 26.39 -4.06
N HIS A 687 8.27 26.80 -3.75
CA HIS A 687 9.41 26.67 -4.65
C HIS A 687 9.74 25.20 -4.95
N TYR A 688 9.65 24.32 -3.94
CA TYR A 688 9.75 22.88 -4.14
C TYR A 688 8.67 22.35 -5.10
N LEU A 689 7.40 22.75 -4.93
CA LEU A 689 6.32 22.33 -5.83
C LEU A 689 6.57 22.78 -7.28
N LYS A 690 7.05 24.01 -7.48
CA LYS A 690 7.39 24.57 -8.80
C LYS A 690 8.57 23.88 -9.51
N ARG A 691 9.33 23.00 -8.85
CA ARG A 691 10.35 22.19 -9.53
C ARG A 691 9.76 21.16 -10.46
N ASP A 692 8.50 20.79 -10.24
CA ASP A 692 7.75 19.97 -11.17
C ASP A 692 7.05 20.87 -12.20
N GLU A 693 7.25 20.55 -13.47
CA GLU A 693 6.74 21.34 -14.61
C GLU A 693 5.24 21.60 -14.53
N TYR A 694 4.48 20.68 -13.93
CA TYR A 694 3.03 20.81 -13.78
C TYR A 694 2.62 22.05 -12.96
N PHE A 695 3.44 22.48 -11.99
CA PHE A 695 3.10 23.56 -11.06
C PHE A 695 3.71 24.92 -11.44
N LEU A 696 4.64 24.97 -12.40
CA LEU A 696 5.38 26.18 -12.79
C LEU A 696 4.48 27.38 -13.08
N GLU A 697 3.39 27.17 -13.82
CA GLU A 697 2.47 28.25 -14.22
C GLU A 697 1.23 28.38 -13.30
N LYS A 698 1.02 27.42 -12.40
CA LYS A 698 -0.21 27.30 -11.61
C LYS A 698 -0.11 27.82 -10.17
N ILE A 699 1.11 28.03 -9.67
CA ILE A 699 1.39 28.55 -8.33
C ILE A 699 2.01 29.95 -8.46
N LYS A 700 1.37 30.98 -7.89
CA LYS A 700 1.96 32.33 -7.83
C LYS A 700 2.95 32.45 -6.66
N ASP A 701 3.98 33.29 -6.82
CA ASP A 701 4.98 33.53 -5.78
C ASP A 701 4.40 34.26 -4.55
#